data_AF-A0A7C3KDW0-F1
#
_entry.id   AF-A0A7C3KDW0-F1
#
_cell.length_a   1.000
_cell.length_b   1.000
_cell.length_c   1.000
_cell.angle_alpha   90.00
_cell.angle_beta   90.00
_cell.angle_gamma   90.00
#
_symmetry.space_group_name_H-M   'P 1'
#
loop_
_entity.id
_entity.type
_entity.pdbx_description
1 polymer ?
#
loop_
_entity_poly.entity_id
_entity_poly.type
_entity_poly.pdbx_seq_one_letter_code
_entity_poly.pdbx_strand_id
1 'polypeptide(L)'
;MSKQIVIAEQHRVAAVFSEDQIQELIVAQGSHQVSDVYLGIVENVLPGIDAAFVNIGDSERNGFIHVSDLGPLKLRRTSGSITELLMPQQKVLVQVMKEPTGNKGPRLTGNITLPGRYLVLMPNGKGVNLSRRIRNENERNRLRALAILIKPPGMGLVVRTEAEDMPEEAIIEDLENLQRQWEEILEESNTTRAPALLNRDEDFILRVLRDVYSADVNRIVVDSPIGLKRVKQHLLSWNGGKLPPGVLVDQHRETIPMLEYFRVNAAIKEALNPRVDLPSGGYIIIERTEALTVIDVNSGSFTKSATARETVLWTNCEAATEIARQLRLRNIAGVIIVDFIDMDSRRDQLQVLEHFNKALRSDKARPQIAQLTELGLVELTRKRQGKNIYELFGRPCPQCGGLGHLVHLPDQSSGADGEPIERFQPFGFRESRPAADDYGDNLNDGLEESTLLHPNYQEVGGNRRRRRREDGREPRPGSSNGYSMVPTRRDNGGGSSSSTQDTETGFTATPEEVPMPGRIGRDSRDNRDGRDGRDRGRRGGRRGRELPEVVLATESEGPTEAPAPELEERRGRSRREKVPVEPPELITVEMEYDEQDVYAWMGISPLVLTTEEVKNPRSAIISVVLPGEAPVRPDDDAPIQTTLLDAEPVAEAESVAESELVEVSEIAESAETNGEAEDTPTNRRRRRRSSATND
;
A
#
# COMPACT_ATOMS: atom_id res chain seq x y z
N MET A 1 14.08 18.37 -10.48
CA MET A 1 13.69 17.98 -11.85
C MET A 1 12.25 18.40 -12.06
N SER A 2 11.82 18.71 -13.27
CA SER A 2 10.41 18.95 -13.58
C SER A 2 9.67 17.63 -13.78
N LYS A 3 8.65 17.37 -12.97
CA LYS A 3 7.67 16.31 -13.22
C LYS A 3 6.55 16.81 -14.13
N GLN A 4 5.94 15.87 -14.86
CA GLN A 4 4.66 16.07 -15.55
C GLN A 4 3.67 14.99 -15.10
N ILE A 5 2.40 15.37 -14.91
CA ILE A 5 1.29 14.42 -14.69
C ILE A 5 0.42 14.38 -15.95
N VAL A 6 0.08 13.18 -16.41
CA VAL A 6 -0.86 12.92 -17.51
C VAL A 6 -2.03 12.14 -16.93
N ILE A 7 -3.26 12.63 -17.07
CA ILE A 7 -4.49 12.01 -16.53
C ILE A 7 -5.46 11.73 -17.67
N ALA A 8 -5.66 10.46 -18.00
CA ALA A 8 -6.73 9.98 -18.86
C ALA A 8 -7.90 9.53 -17.97
N GLU A 9 -8.83 10.46 -17.70
CA GLU A 9 -9.98 10.21 -16.85
C GLU A 9 -10.89 9.12 -17.43
N GLN A 10 -11.11 9.12 -18.75
CA GLN A 10 -12.01 8.17 -19.42
C GLN A 10 -11.62 6.70 -19.19
N HIS A 11 -10.33 6.42 -19.05
CA HIS A 11 -9.78 5.08 -18.83
C HIS A 11 -9.41 4.82 -17.35
N ARG A 12 -9.57 5.85 -16.49
CA ARG A 12 -9.12 5.92 -15.09
C ARG A 12 -7.65 5.50 -14.92
N VAL A 13 -6.79 6.03 -15.80
CA VAL A 13 -5.33 5.83 -15.81
C VAL A 13 -4.63 7.19 -15.74
N ALA A 14 -3.62 7.30 -14.88
CA ALA A 14 -2.71 8.43 -14.83
C ALA A 14 -1.26 7.97 -14.84
N ALA A 15 -0.39 8.76 -15.49
CA ALA A 15 1.04 8.50 -15.62
C ALA A 15 1.85 9.69 -15.08
N VAL A 16 2.86 9.39 -14.26
CA VAL A 16 3.75 10.38 -13.67
C VAL A 16 5.10 10.32 -14.38
N PHE A 17 5.46 11.41 -15.04
CA PHE A 17 6.69 11.56 -15.80
C PHE A 17 7.75 12.33 -15.00
N SER A 18 9.01 11.95 -15.17
CA SER A 18 10.19 12.72 -14.78
C SER A 18 11.31 12.41 -15.77
N GLU A 19 11.97 13.45 -16.28
CA GLU A 19 13.04 13.31 -17.29
C GLU A 19 12.56 12.53 -18.53
N ASP A 20 11.36 12.90 -19.01
CA ASP A 20 10.60 12.32 -20.11
C ASP A 20 10.28 10.81 -20.02
N GLN A 21 10.63 10.16 -18.90
CA GLN A 21 10.29 8.77 -18.60
C GLN A 21 9.14 8.65 -17.59
N ILE A 22 8.30 7.63 -17.76
CA ILE A 22 7.25 7.27 -16.79
C ILE A 22 7.90 6.61 -15.56
N GLN A 23 7.58 7.13 -14.38
CA GLN A 23 8.12 6.73 -13.07
C GLN A 23 7.09 5.97 -12.21
N GLU A 24 5.80 6.25 -12.39
CA GLU A 24 4.68 5.69 -11.64
C GLU A 24 3.43 5.68 -12.53
N LEU A 25 2.66 4.59 -12.50
CA LEU A 25 1.33 4.48 -13.11
C LEU A 25 0.30 4.32 -12.00
N ILE A 26 -0.82 5.04 -12.12
CA ILE A 26 -1.95 4.99 -11.19
C ILE A 26 -3.19 4.58 -11.98
N VAL A 27 -3.86 3.53 -11.51
CA VAL A 27 -4.97 2.88 -12.22
C VAL A 27 -6.08 2.63 -11.20
N ALA A 28 -7.31 3.08 -11.48
CA ALA A 28 -8.45 2.94 -10.58
C ALA A 28 -9.53 2.01 -11.17
N GLN A 29 -9.18 0.71 -11.31
CA GLN A 29 -9.99 -0.31 -11.99
C GLN A 29 -10.33 -1.50 -11.07
N GLY A 30 -11.58 -1.97 -11.15
CA GLY A 30 -12.15 -3.07 -10.36
C GLY A 30 -13.32 -2.66 -9.46
N SER A 31 -14.00 -3.66 -8.90
CA SER A 31 -15.18 -3.52 -8.01
C SER A 31 -14.87 -2.81 -6.68
N HIS A 32 -13.65 -3.02 -6.15
CA HIS A 32 -13.14 -2.44 -4.91
C HIS A 32 -11.83 -1.69 -5.16
N GLN A 33 -11.63 -0.61 -4.43
CA GLN A 33 -10.45 0.25 -4.47
C GLN A 33 -9.92 0.49 -3.05
N VAL A 34 -8.62 0.71 -2.89
CA VAL A 34 -8.06 1.15 -1.61
C VAL A 34 -8.75 2.44 -1.15
N SER A 35 -9.07 2.51 0.15
CA SER A 35 -9.80 3.58 0.84
C SER A 35 -11.33 3.61 0.65
N ASP A 36 -11.93 2.75 -0.18
CA ASP A 36 -13.40 2.58 -0.20
C ASP A 36 -13.93 2.21 1.21
N VAL A 37 -15.04 2.83 1.62
CA VAL A 37 -15.72 2.58 2.90
C VAL A 37 -17.06 1.90 2.66
N TYR A 38 -17.28 0.75 3.29
CA TYR A 38 -18.48 -0.07 3.20
C TYR A 38 -19.15 -0.23 4.56
N LEU A 39 -20.48 -0.28 4.55
CA LEU A 39 -21.27 -0.88 5.62
C LEU A 39 -21.39 -2.38 5.31
N GLY A 40 -20.61 -3.21 6.00
CA GLY A 40 -20.60 -4.66 5.83
C GLY A 40 -21.37 -5.42 6.91
N ILE A 41 -21.50 -6.73 6.73
CA ILE A 41 -22.04 -7.68 7.70
C ILE A 41 -20.98 -8.74 7.99
N VAL A 42 -20.68 -9.01 9.27
CA VAL A 42 -19.81 -10.14 9.66
C VAL A 42 -20.51 -11.45 9.30
N GLU A 43 -19.97 -12.21 8.34
CA GLU A 43 -20.56 -13.46 7.89
C GLU A 43 -20.06 -14.64 8.72
N ASN A 44 -18.75 -14.69 9.00
CA ASN A 44 -18.12 -15.75 9.79
C ASN A 44 -16.93 -15.21 10.60
N VAL A 45 -16.65 -15.81 11.75
CA VAL A 45 -15.54 -15.46 12.66
C VAL A 45 -14.71 -16.72 12.92
N LEU A 46 -13.42 -16.68 12.57
CA LEU A 46 -12.50 -17.83 12.64
C LEU A 46 -11.44 -17.59 13.73
N PRO A 47 -11.60 -18.18 14.94
CA PRO A 47 -10.67 -17.96 16.04
C PRO A 47 -9.26 -18.50 15.75
N GLY A 48 -9.13 -19.64 15.05
CA GLY A 48 -7.84 -20.26 14.71
C GLY A 48 -6.91 -19.43 13.79
N ILE A 49 -7.38 -18.28 13.28
CA ILE A 49 -6.58 -17.31 12.52
C ILE A 49 -6.80 -15.86 12.99
N ASP A 50 -7.45 -15.66 14.15
CA ASP A 50 -7.80 -14.37 14.74
C ASP A 50 -8.41 -13.37 13.73
N ALA A 51 -9.31 -13.86 12.87
CA ALA A 51 -9.89 -13.08 11.77
C ALA A 51 -11.36 -13.39 11.52
N ALA A 52 -12.04 -12.44 10.88
CA ALA A 52 -13.43 -12.57 10.45
C ALA A 52 -13.57 -12.25 8.95
N PHE A 53 -14.59 -12.86 8.35
CA PHE A 53 -15.03 -12.53 7.00
C PHE A 53 -16.24 -11.60 7.07
N VAL A 54 -16.17 -10.51 6.31
CA VAL A 54 -17.20 -9.47 6.23
C VAL A 54 -17.72 -9.40 4.81
N ASN A 55 -19.03 -9.61 4.67
CA ASN A 55 -19.74 -9.41 3.43
C ASN A 55 -19.91 -7.90 3.17
N ILE A 56 -19.41 -7.45 2.03
CA ILE A 56 -19.42 -6.05 1.57
C ILE A 56 -20.22 -5.85 0.27
N GLY A 57 -21.05 -6.83 -0.10
CA GLY A 57 -21.90 -6.78 -1.29
C GLY A 57 -21.23 -7.25 -2.59
N ASP A 58 -20.01 -7.80 -2.51
CA ASP A 58 -19.43 -8.57 -3.60
C ASP A 58 -20.05 -9.97 -3.66
N SER A 59 -20.26 -10.46 -4.88
CA SER A 59 -20.77 -11.82 -5.14
C SER A 59 -19.66 -12.86 -5.26
N GLU A 60 -18.42 -12.44 -5.53
CA GLU A 60 -17.28 -13.38 -5.60
C GLU A 60 -16.64 -13.65 -4.24
N ARG A 61 -16.29 -12.60 -3.48
CA ARG A 61 -15.36 -12.71 -2.35
C ARG A 61 -15.67 -11.76 -1.18
N ASN A 62 -15.95 -12.35 -0.02
CA ASN A 62 -15.97 -11.63 1.25
C ASN A 62 -14.62 -10.99 1.60
N GLY A 63 -14.68 -9.83 2.26
CA GLY A 63 -13.50 -9.13 2.76
C GLY A 63 -12.99 -9.74 4.06
N PHE A 64 -11.67 -9.66 4.28
CA PHE A 64 -10.97 -10.25 5.43
C PHE A 64 -10.54 -9.17 6.42
N ILE A 65 -10.90 -9.31 7.71
CA ILE A 65 -10.45 -8.42 8.79
C ILE A 65 -9.80 -9.21 9.93
N HIS A 66 -8.64 -8.77 10.41
CA HIS A 66 -7.87 -9.40 11.48
C HIS A 66 -8.10 -8.69 12.83
N VAL A 67 -7.90 -9.38 13.97
CA VAL A 67 -8.16 -8.87 15.33
C VAL A 67 -7.42 -7.57 15.68
N SER A 68 -6.29 -7.29 15.01
CA SER A 68 -5.56 -6.01 15.11
C SER A 68 -6.27 -4.84 14.43
N ASP A 69 -6.99 -5.12 13.34
CA ASP A 69 -7.52 -4.12 12.41
C ASP A 69 -8.98 -3.73 12.75
N LEU A 70 -9.62 -4.48 13.66
CA LEU A 70 -10.99 -4.23 14.15
C LEU A 70 -11.21 -2.81 14.70
N GLY A 71 -10.20 -2.23 15.37
CA GLY A 71 -10.27 -0.87 15.90
C GLY A 71 -11.51 -0.63 16.80
N PRO A 72 -12.44 0.28 16.40
CA PRO A 72 -13.66 0.59 17.15
C PRO A 72 -14.72 -0.53 17.13
N LEU A 73 -14.63 -1.52 16.23
CA LEU A 73 -15.66 -2.55 16.05
C LEU A 73 -15.75 -3.56 17.21
N LYS A 74 -14.79 -3.52 18.14
CA LYS A 74 -14.67 -4.45 19.27
C LYS A 74 -15.78 -4.23 20.29
N LEU A 75 -16.65 -5.22 20.45
CA LEU A 75 -17.74 -5.24 21.44
C LEU A 75 -17.25 -5.05 22.89
N ARG A 76 -16.06 -5.58 23.21
CA ARG A 76 -15.38 -5.41 24.50
C ARG A 76 -14.06 -4.67 24.32
N ARG A 77 -13.70 -3.83 25.30
CA ARG A 77 -12.43 -3.06 25.31
C ARG A 77 -11.21 -3.88 25.74
N THR A 78 -11.43 -5.03 26.36
CA THR A 78 -10.40 -5.98 26.81
C THR A 78 -9.77 -6.70 25.62
N SER A 79 -8.55 -7.20 25.79
CA SER A 79 -8.03 -8.29 24.96
C SER A 79 -8.76 -9.60 25.32
N GLY A 80 -9.23 -10.31 24.31
CA GLY A 80 -9.92 -11.59 24.38
C GLY A 80 -9.95 -12.23 22.99
N SER A 81 -10.55 -13.40 22.87
CA SER A 81 -10.72 -14.10 21.59
C SER A 81 -11.51 -13.24 20.59
N ILE A 82 -11.26 -13.36 19.27
CA ILE A 82 -12.04 -12.58 18.28
C ILE A 82 -13.56 -12.85 18.37
N THR A 83 -13.96 -14.03 18.81
CA THR A 83 -15.35 -14.43 19.13
C THR A 83 -16.00 -13.68 20.29
N GLU A 84 -15.23 -13.03 21.17
CA GLU A 84 -15.75 -12.08 22.18
C GLU A 84 -15.81 -10.63 21.68
N LEU A 85 -15.13 -10.34 20.56
CA LEU A 85 -14.93 -9.00 20.03
C LEU A 85 -15.83 -8.68 18.83
N LEU A 86 -16.23 -9.70 18.06
CA LEU A 86 -17.22 -9.65 16.99
C LEU A 86 -18.24 -10.80 17.13
N MET A 87 -19.48 -10.53 16.74
CA MET A 87 -20.52 -11.56 16.54
C MET A 87 -20.82 -11.76 15.04
N PRO A 88 -21.17 -12.99 14.60
CA PRO A 88 -21.82 -13.19 13.30
C PRO A 88 -23.09 -12.34 13.15
N GLN A 89 -23.40 -11.96 11.91
CA GLN A 89 -24.47 -11.02 11.53
C GLN A 89 -24.34 -9.59 12.12
N GLN A 90 -23.24 -9.26 12.80
CA GLN A 90 -22.96 -7.89 13.24
C GLN A 90 -22.74 -6.96 12.04
N LYS A 91 -23.47 -5.84 11.99
CA LYS A 91 -23.18 -4.74 11.06
C LYS A 91 -21.86 -4.06 11.45
N VAL A 92 -20.97 -3.84 10.50
CA VAL A 92 -19.64 -3.26 10.73
C VAL A 92 -19.31 -2.21 9.66
N LEU A 93 -18.86 -1.04 10.09
CA LEU A 93 -18.29 -0.02 9.20
C LEU A 93 -16.82 -0.39 8.93
N VAL A 94 -16.46 -0.59 7.66
CA VAL A 94 -15.15 -1.13 7.27
C VAL A 94 -14.57 -0.37 6.07
N GLN A 95 -13.25 -0.13 6.09
CA GLN A 95 -12.52 0.47 4.98
C GLN A 95 -11.57 -0.54 4.32
N VAL A 96 -11.44 -0.50 2.99
CA VAL A 96 -10.52 -1.34 2.22
C VAL A 96 -9.08 -0.86 2.41
N MET A 97 -8.29 -1.62 3.18
CA MET A 97 -6.83 -1.42 3.29
C MET A 97 -6.07 -1.89 2.05
N LYS A 98 -6.55 -2.98 1.43
CA LYS A 98 -5.91 -3.62 0.27
C LYS A 98 -6.97 -4.23 -0.64
N GLU A 99 -6.82 -3.98 -1.93
CA GLU A 99 -7.62 -4.59 -2.99
C GLU A 99 -7.50 -6.13 -3.00
N PRO A 100 -8.53 -6.84 -3.53
CA PRO A 100 -8.47 -8.29 -3.71
C PRO A 100 -7.26 -8.70 -4.56
N THR A 101 -6.69 -9.85 -4.24
CA THR A 101 -5.39 -10.31 -4.75
C THR A 101 -5.46 -11.80 -5.06
N GLY A 102 -5.48 -12.14 -6.35
CA GLY A 102 -5.67 -13.52 -6.82
C GLY A 102 -6.95 -14.12 -6.24
N ASN A 103 -6.83 -15.23 -5.52
CA ASN A 103 -7.98 -15.88 -4.89
C ASN A 103 -8.43 -15.25 -3.55
N LYS A 104 -7.72 -14.24 -3.02
CA LYS A 104 -8.01 -13.63 -1.71
C LYS A 104 -8.84 -12.35 -1.87
N GLY A 105 -9.91 -12.24 -1.10
CA GLY A 105 -10.73 -11.02 -1.01
C GLY A 105 -9.98 -9.80 -0.44
N PRO A 106 -10.59 -8.61 -0.45
CA PRO A 106 -9.96 -7.39 0.06
C PRO A 106 -9.62 -7.50 1.56
N ARG A 107 -8.51 -6.88 1.99
CA ARG A 107 -8.24 -6.73 3.44
C ARG A 107 -8.91 -5.45 3.95
N LEU A 108 -9.64 -5.58 5.04
CA LEU A 108 -10.46 -4.53 5.65
C LEU A 108 -9.87 -4.05 6.99
N THR A 109 -10.29 -2.86 7.42
CA THR A 109 -10.04 -2.28 8.75
C THR A 109 -11.31 -1.62 9.28
N GLY A 110 -11.56 -1.70 10.58
CA GLY A 110 -12.55 -0.88 11.27
C GLY A 110 -12.01 0.50 11.68
N ASN A 111 -10.68 0.69 11.67
CA ASN A 111 -10.06 2.00 11.83
C ASN A 111 -10.19 2.78 10.52
N ILE A 112 -11.29 3.52 10.36
CA ILE A 112 -11.53 4.36 9.17
C ILE A 112 -10.55 5.54 9.15
N THR A 113 -10.07 5.88 7.96
CA THR A 113 -9.19 7.03 7.70
C THR A 113 -9.66 7.80 6.47
N LEU A 114 -9.78 9.13 6.58
CA LEU A 114 -10.19 10.00 5.47
C LEU A 114 -9.00 10.89 5.08
N PRO A 115 -8.35 10.65 3.92
CA PRO A 115 -7.19 11.41 3.50
C PRO A 115 -7.57 12.66 2.70
N GLY A 116 -7.30 13.83 3.27
CA GLY A 116 -7.32 15.13 2.59
C GLY A 116 -5.97 15.45 1.94
N ARG A 117 -5.78 16.70 1.53
CA ARG A 117 -4.55 17.18 0.88
C ARG A 117 -3.43 17.43 1.90
N TYR A 118 -3.77 18.04 3.03
CA TYR A 118 -2.84 18.43 4.10
C TYR A 118 -2.93 17.52 5.31
N LEU A 119 -4.12 16.97 5.56
CA LEU A 119 -4.45 16.17 6.73
C LEU A 119 -4.93 14.77 6.35
N VAL A 120 -4.95 13.89 7.34
CA VAL A 120 -5.73 12.64 7.33
C VAL A 120 -6.51 12.59 8.63
N LEU A 121 -7.84 12.64 8.53
CA LEU A 121 -8.72 12.50 9.67
C LEU A 121 -8.85 11.01 10.03
N MET A 122 -8.78 10.71 11.33
CA MET A 122 -8.97 9.36 11.87
C MET A 122 -10.11 9.43 12.89
N PRO A 123 -11.39 9.26 12.50
CA PRO A 123 -12.52 9.52 13.38
C PRO A 123 -12.51 8.70 14.69
N ASN A 124 -12.02 7.46 14.64
CA ASN A 124 -11.86 6.60 15.81
C ASN A 124 -10.42 6.57 16.36
N GLY A 125 -9.49 7.31 15.73
CA GLY A 125 -8.10 7.42 16.15
C GLY A 125 -7.91 8.33 17.36
N LYS A 126 -6.69 8.40 17.90
CA LYS A 126 -6.35 9.28 19.03
C LYS A 126 -5.03 10.01 18.80
N GLY A 127 -4.94 11.21 19.38
CA GLY A 127 -3.75 12.06 19.33
C GLY A 127 -3.52 12.73 17.98
N VAL A 128 -2.34 13.32 17.84
CA VAL A 128 -1.90 14.09 16.67
C VAL A 128 -0.54 13.53 16.22
N ASN A 129 -0.44 13.16 14.95
CA ASN A 129 0.77 12.62 14.34
C ASN A 129 1.23 13.54 13.21
N LEU A 130 2.54 13.66 13.01
CA LEU A 130 3.13 14.43 11.91
C LEU A 130 3.98 13.51 11.04
N SER A 131 3.97 13.76 9.73
CA SER A 131 4.78 13.02 8.76
C SER A 131 6.27 13.05 9.11
N ARG A 132 6.90 11.88 9.16
CA ARG A 132 8.36 11.73 9.42
C ARG A 132 9.27 12.30 8.32
N ARG A 133 8.68 12.85 7.25
CA ARG A 133 9.39 13.54 6.16
C ARG A 133 9.58 15.03 6.41
N ILE A 134 8.72 15.67 7.23
CA ILE A 134 8.88 17.06 7.66
C ILE A 134 10.14 17.13 8.54
N ARG A 135 11.16 17.84 8.09
CA ARG A 135 12.48 17.93 8.77
C ARG A 135 12.70 19.25 9.48
N ASN A 136 12.01 20.31 9.07
CA ASN A 136 12.12 21.62 9.71
C ASN A 136 11.47 21.56 11.11
N GLU A 137 12.28 21.69 12.17
CA GLU A 137 11.78 21.58 13.55
C GLU A 137 10.83 22.72 13.93
N ASN A 138 11.05 23.94 13.39
CA ASN A 138 10.18 25.08 13.64
C ASN A 138 8.79 24.85 13.05
N GLU A 139 8.72 24.43 11.79
CA GLU A 139 7.46 24.16 11.09
C GLU A 139 6.76 22.93 11.65
N ARG A 140 7.51 21.89 12.01
CA ARG A 140 7.00 20.72 12.75
C ARG A 140 6.40 21.12 14.10
N ASN A 141 6.93 22.12 14.79
CA ASN A 141 6.37 22.64 16.04
C ASN A 141 5.13 23.50 15.80
N ARG A 142 5.13 24.39 14.80
CA ARG A 142 3.97 25.17 14.36
C ARG A 142 2.79 24.27 13.99
N LEU A 143 3.00 23.36 13.03
CA LEU A 143 1.99 22.39 12.58
C LEU A 143 1.48 21.51 13.71
N ARG A 144 2.34 21.15 14.69
CA ARG A 144 1.91 20.38 15.86
C ARG A 144 1.06 21.20 16.83
N ALA A 145 1.36 22.49 17.04
CA ALA A 145 0.54 23.36 17.87
C ALA A 145 -0.84 23.59 17.23
N LEU A 146 -0.88 23.96 15.95
CA LEU A 146 -2.10 24.11 15.17
C LEU A 146 -2.93 22.82 15.17
N ALA A 147 -2.32 21.69 14.81
CA ALA A 147 -2.98 20.38 14.75
C ALA A 147 -3.38 19.82 16.13
N ILE A 148 -2.96 20.41 17.25
CA ILE A 148 -3.51 20.13 18.59
C ILE A 148 -4.72 21.02 18.87
N LEU A 149 -4.68 22.30 18.48
CA LEU A 149 -5.75 23.27 18.70
C LEU A 149 -7.01 22.95 17.89
N ILE A 150 -6.88 22.63 16.60
CA ILE A 150 -8.01 22.40 15.69
C ILE A 150 -8.62 20.99 15.81
N LYS A 151 -8.00 20.08 16.56
CA LYS A 151 -8.32 18.64 16.50
C LYS A 151 -9.67 18.32 17.15
N PRO A 152 -10.64 17.72 16.43
CA PRO A 152 -11.93 17.38 17.01
C PRO A 152 -11.84 16.46 18.24
N PRO A 153 -12.74 16.61 19.24
CA PRO A 153 -12.76 15.74 20.42
C PRO A 153 -13.03 14.28 20.01
N GLY A 154 -12.46 13.32 20.75
CA GLY A 154 -12.55 11.89 20.44
C GLY A 154 -11.68 11.41 19.27
N MET A 155 -11.52 12.20 18.20
CA MET A 155 -10.84 11.82 16.95
C MET A 155 -9.30 11.90 17.03
N GLY A 156 -8.62 11.44 15.97
CA GLY A 156 -7.19 11.60 15.74
C GLY A 156 -6.87 12.26 14.40
N LEU A 157 -5.67 12.84 14.27
CA LEU A 157 -5.26 13.59 13.09
C LEU A 157 -3.82 13.25 12.67
N VAL A 158 -3.55 13.20 11.36
CA VAL A 158 -2.20 13.04 10.80
C VAL A 158 -1.89 14.17 9.81
N VAL A 159 -0.81 14.90 10.03
CA VAL A 159 -0.35 15.96 9.12
C VAL A 159 0.56 15.37 8.02
N ARG A 160 0.18 15.56 6.76
CA ARG A 160 0.92 15.13 5.54
C ARG A 160 2.14 16.03 5.31
N THR A 161 3.04 15.65 4.40
CA THR A 161 4.16 16.51 3.97
C THR A 161 3.70 17.82 3.33
N GLU A 162 2.60 17.76 2.60
CA GLU A 162 2.12 18.86 1.77
C GLU A 162 1.59 20.06 2.57
N ALA A 163 1.51 19.94 3.90
CA ALA A 163 1.15 21.01 4.83
C ALA A 163 2.35 21.86 5.28
N GLU A 164 3.59 21.45 4.98
CA GLU A 164 4.81 22.23 5.25
C GLU A 164 4.74 23.56 4.46
N ASP A 165 4.99 24.67 5.15
CA ASP A 165 4.90 26.06 4.66
C ASP A 165 3.48 26.57 4.26
N MET A 166 2.40 25.80 4.49
CA MET A 166 1.02 26.24 4.16
C MET A 166 0.41 27.19 5.22
N PRO A 167 -0.54 28.07 4.85
CA PRO A 167 -1.30 28.89 5.80
C PRO A 167 -2.26 28.04 6.62
N GLU A 168 -2.64 28.50 7.80
CA GLU A 168 -3.43 27.71 8.76
C GLU A 168 -4.91 27.60 8.36
N GLU A 169 -5.43 28.60 7.66
CA GLU A 169 -6.77 28.64 7.09
C GLU A 169 -7.00 27.50 6.09
N ALA A 170 -6.03 27.22 5.21
CA ALA A 170 -6.12 26.13 4.23
C ALA A 170 -6.04 24.73 4.89
N ILE A 171 -5.38 24.62 6.05
CA ILE A 171 -5.31 23.41 6.86
C ILE A 171 -6.64 23.19 7.61
N ILE A 172 -7.30 24.26 8.04
CA ILE A 172 -8.65 24.22 8.64
C ILE A 172 -9.69 23.86 7.58
N GLU A 173 -9.63 24.43 6.38
CA GLU A 173 -10.55 24.09 5.27
C GLU A 173 -10.45 22.61 4.86
N ASP A 174 -9.25 22.04 4.78
CA ASP A 174 -9.04 20.60 4.53
C ASP A 174 -9.61 19.74 5.68
N LEU A 175 -9.52 20.20 6.94
CA LEU A 175 -10.15 19.52 8.08
C LEU A 175 -11.68 19.56 8.02
N GLU A 176 -12.27 20.72 7.75
CA GLU A 176 -13.73 20.87 7.67
C GLU A 176 -14.33 20.00 6.56
N ASN A 177 -13.67 19.92 5.40
CA ASN A 177 -14.10 19.05 4.31
C ASN A 177 -14.08 17.57 4.73
N LEU A 178 -13.05 17.13 5.47
CA LEU A 178 -12.98 15.77 6.01
C LEU A 178 -14.00 15.51 7.13
N GLN A 179 -14.42 16.53 7.88
CA GLN A 179 -15.51 16.42 8.85
C GLN A 179 -16.86 16.27 8.16
N ARG A 180 -17.16 17.08 7.14
CA ARG A 180 -18.40 16.95 6.34
C ARG A 180 -18.52 15.56 5.70
N GLN A 181 -17.44 15.08 5.07
CA GLN A 181 -17.38 13.72 4.50
C GLN A 181 -17.61 12.62 5.57
N TRP A 182 -17.14 12.83 6.81
CA TRP A 182 -17.37 11.86 7.89
C TRP A 182 -18.82 11.89 8.42
N GLU A 183 -19.44 13.07 8.47
CA GLU A 183 -20.84 13.24 8.86
C GLU A 183 -21.79 12.62 7.83
N GLU A 184 -21.51 12.80 6.54
CA GLU A 184 -22.19 12.13 5.41
C GLU A 184 -22.11 10.59 5.53
N ILE A 185 -20.91 10.03 5.71
CA ILE A 185 -20.70 8.59 5.92
C ILE A 185 -21.48 8.08 7.15
N LEU A 186 -21.55 8.86 8.23
CA LEU A 186 -22.33 8.49 9.40
C LEU A 186 -23.84 8.48 9.13
N GLU A 187 -24.38 9.49 8.45
CA GLU A 187 -25.82 9.54 8.11
C GLU A 187 -26.21 8.37 7.17
N GLU A 188 -25.42 8.12 6.13
CA GLU A 188 -25.64 6.99 5.23
C GLU A 188 -25.51 5.63 5.95
N SER A 189 -24.56 5.47 6.88
CA SER A 189 -24.38 4.21 7.63
C SER A 189 -25.56 3.83 8.51
N ASN A 190 -26.35 4.83 8.95
CA ASN A 190 -27.55 4.62 9.78
C ASN A 190 -28.81 4.41 8.95
N THR A 191 -28.91 5.05 7.78
CA THR A 191 -30.09 5.00 6.91
C THR A 191 -30.06 3.83 5.92
N THR A 192 -28.87 3.40 5.49
CA THR A 192 -28.67 2.39 4.44
C THR A 192 -28.76 0.96 4.97
N ARG A 193 -29.23 0.04 4.11
CA ARG A 193 -29.22 -1.40 4.40
C ARG A 193 -27.88 -2.01 4.00
N ALA A 194 -27.25 -2.70 4.95
CA ALA A 194 -26.06 -3.49 4.68
C ALA A 194 -26.39 -4.74 3.83
N PRO A 195 -25.47 -5.23 2.98
CA PRO A 195 -24.18 -4.62 2.67
C PRO A 195 -24.29 -3.46 1.65
N ALA A 196 -23.50 -2.41 1.82
CA ALA A 196 -23.46 -1.26 0.90
C ALA A 196 -22.10 -0.54 0.88
N LEU A 197 -21.76 0.07 -0.26
CA LEU A 197 -20.71 1.09 -0.37
C LEU A 197 -21.28 2.43 0.15
N LEU A 198 -20.54 3.14 1.00
CA LEU A 198 -20.92 4.46 1.51
C LEU A 198 -20.03 5.58 0.97
N ASN A 199 -18.71 5.34 0.86
CA ASN A 199 -17.80 6.36 0.34
C ASN A 199 -16.69 5.77 -0.54
N ARG A 200 -16.44 6.45 -1.65
CA ARG A 200 -15.42 6.14 -2.65
C ARG A 200 -14.81 7.45 -3.16
N ASP A 201 -13.50 7.44 -3.43
CA ASP A 201 -12.85 8.50 -4.21
C ASP A 201 -13.34 8.41 -5.68
N GLU A 202 -14.53 8.92 -5.99
CA GLU A 202 -15.10 8.90 -7.35
C GLU A 202 -14.30 9.77 -8.32
N ASP A 203 -13.97 11.00 -7.90
CA ASP A 203 -13.15 11.93 -8.66
C ASP A 203 -11.68 11.45 -8.72
N PHE A 204 -11.40 10.68 -9.78
CA PHE A 204 -10.07 10.16 -10.08
C PHE A 204 -9.03 11.29 -10.21
N ILE A 205 -9.43 12.48 -10.67
CA ILE A 205 -8.53 13.64 -10.78
C ILE A 205 -8.13 14.10 -9.38
N LEU A 206 -9.10 14.28 -8.46
CA LEU A 206 -8.84 14.67 -7.07
C LEU A 206 -7.88 13.68 -6.39
N ARG A 207 -8.12 12.36 -6.55
CA ARG A 207 -7.26 11.31 -5.98
C ARG A 207 -5.83 11.36 -6.54
N VAL A 208 -5.66 11.47 -7.86
CA VAL A 208 -4.33 11.55 -8.50
C VAL A 208 -3.60 12.83 -8.05
N LEU A 209 -4.28 13.98 -8.02
CA LEU A 209 -3.68 15.22 -7.53
C LEU A 209 -3.30 15.11 -6.05
N ARG A 210 -4.19 14.62 -5.18
CA ARG A 210 -3.95 14.50 -3.73
C ARG A 210 -2.69 13.70 -3.42
N ASP A 211 -2.46 12.60 -4.16
CA ASP A 211 -1.45 11.58 -3.83
C ASP A 211 -0.20 11.58 -4.76
N VAL A 212 -0.13 12.50 -5.73
CA VAL A 212 1.04 12.76 -6.60
C VAL A 212 1.47 14.23 -6.64
N TYR A 213 0.53 15.18 -6.66
CA TYR A 213 0.87 16.60 -6.84
C TYR A 213 1.81 17.06 -5.72
N SER A 214 2.87 17.74 -6.13
CA SER A 214 4.00 18.17 -5.30
C SER A 214 4.70 19.34 -6.00
N ALA A 215 5.47 20.15 -5.28
CA ALA A 215 5.99 21.44 -5.77
C ALA A 215 7.00 21.36 -6.92
N ASP A 216 7.36 20.16 -7.38
CA ASP A 216 8.21 19.89 -8.54
C ASP A 216 7.42 19.43 -9.79
N VAL A 217 6.09 19.45 -9.74
CA VAL A 217 5.19 19.20 -10.89
C VAL A 217 4.99 20.49 -11.69
N ASN A 218 5.64 20.60 -12.84
CA ASN A 218 5.57 21.79 -13.69
C ASN A 218 4.46 21.73 -14.75
N ARG A 219 3.91 20.54 -15.04
CA ARG A 219 2.86 20.37 -16.05
C ARG A 219 1.85 19.30 -15.67
N ILE A 220 0.58 19.59 -15.90
CA ILE A 220 -0.54 18.66 -15.73
C ILE A 220 -1.35 18.69 -17.03
N VAL A 221 -1.56 17.52 -17.63
CA VAL A 221 -2.34 17.36 -18.87
C VAL A 221 -3.52 16.44 -18.61
N VAL A 222 -4.70 16.80 -19.12
CA VAL A 222 -5.95 16.00 -19.03
C VAL A 222 -6.57 15.75 -20.40
N ASP A 223 -7.32 14.66 -20.54
CA ASP A 223 -8.11 14.35 -21.75
C ASP A 223 -9.32 15.31 -21.92
N SER A 224 -10.07 15.53 -20.85
CA SER A 224 -11.39 16.16 -20.87
C SER A 224 -11.35 17.67 -20.58
N PRO A 225 -12.15 18.50 -21.29
CA PRO A 225 -12.30 19.91 -20.95
C PRO A 225 -13.09 20.12 -19.64
N ILE A 226 -13.84 19.11 -19.19
CA ILE A 226 -14.49 19.09 -17.87
C ILE A 226 -13.44 18.77 -16.80
N GLY A 227 -12.56 17.79 -17.06
CA GLY A 227 -11.41 17.49 -16.21
C GLY A 227 -10.49 18.69 -16.05
N LEU A 228 -10.28 19.48 -17.11
CA LEU A 228 -9.46 20.71 -17.06
C LEU A 228 -10.01 21.74 -16.06
N LYS A 229 -11.34 21.88 -16.00
CA LYS A 229 -12.01 22.76 -15.03
C LYS A 229 -11.82 22.24 -13.61
N ARG A 230 -12.01 20.93 -13.37
CA ARG A 230 -11.79 20.30 -12.06
C ARG A 230 -10.34 20.41 -11.57
N VAL A 231 -9.34 20.13 -12.41
CA VAL A 231 -7.92 20.35 -12.03
C VAL A 231 -7.69 21.80 -11.60
N LYS A 232 -8.19 22.77 -12.37
CA LYS A 232 -8.02 24.18 -12.03
C LYS A 232 -8.77 24.55 -10.75
N GLN A 233 -9.98 24.04 -10.53
CA GLN A 233 -10.75 24.24 -9.30
C GLN A 233 -10.04 23.67 -8.07
N HIS A 234 -9.57 22.42 -8.11
CA HIS A 234 -8.86 21.77 -6.98
C HIS A 234 -7.53 22.44 -6.66
N LEU A 235 -6.79 22.91 -7.69
CA LEU A 235 -5.57 23.69 -7.47
C LEU A 235 -5.87 25.11 -6.94
N LEU A 236 -6.99 25.72 -7.35
CA LEU A 236 -7.41 27.05 -6.85
C LEU A 236 -7.82 27.00 -5.38
N SER A 237 -8.55 25.97 -4.92
CA SER A 237 -8.90 25.83 -3.50
C SER A 237 -7.66 25.63 -2.64
N TRP A 238 -6.78 24.68 -3.01
CA TRP A 238 -5.55 24.39 -2.26
C TRP A 238 -4.58 25.58 -2.16
N ASN A 239 -4.56 26.47 -3.16
CA ASN A 239 -3.63 27.59 -3.22
C ASN A 239 -4.29 28.96 -3.00
N GLY A 240 -5.37 29.02 -2.22
CA GLY A 240 -5.96 30.26 -1.72
C GLY A 240 -6.51 31.16 -2.83
N GLY A 241 -7.23 30.57 -3.79
CA GLY A 241 -7.82 31.25 -4.93
C GLY A 241 -6.84 31.62 -6.05
N LYS A 242 -5.59 31.11 -6.03
CA LYS A 242 -4.57 31.37 -7.04
C LYS A 242 -4.03 30.07 -7.64
N LEU A 243 -3.81 30.06 -8.95
CA LEU A 243 -3.12 28.92 -9.58
C LEU A 243 -1.64 28.91 -9.15
N PRO A 244 -1.07 27.73 -8.84
CA PRO A 244 0.35 27.60 -8.49
C PRO A 244 1.29 28.20 -9.55
N PRO A 245 2.25 29.06 -9.17
CA PRO A 245 3.17 29.67 -10.12
C PRO A 245 4.07 28.62 -10.77
N GLY A 246 4.14 28.63 -12.11
CA GLY A 246 4.97 27.71 -12.88
C GLY A 246 4.31 26.38 -13.26
N VAL A 247 3.06 26.12 -12.84
CA VAL A 247 2.34 24.89 -13.21
C VAL A 247 1.45 25.11 -14.44
N LEU A 248 1.86 24.55 -15.58
CA LEU A 248 1.08 24.58 -16.81
C LEU A 248 -0.01 23.51 -16.78
N VAL A 249 -1.28 23.92 -16.83
CA VAL A 249 -2.44 23.01 -16.83
C VAL A 249 -3.14 23.04 -18.19
N ASP A 250 -2.83 22.01 -18.98
CA ASP A 250 -3.23 21.82 -20.38
C ASP A 250 -4.35 20.78 -20.54
N GLN A 251 -5.04 20.85 -21.67
CA GLN A 251 -5.89 19.77 -22.17
C GLN A 251 -5.24 19.16 -23.42
N HIS A 252 -5.27 17.83 -23.52
CA HIS A 252 -4.97 17.11 -24.75
C HIS A 252 -5.99 17.47 -25.84
N ARG A 253 -5.50 17.77 -27.06
CA ARG A 253 -6.33 18.21 -28.19
C ARG A 253 -5.99 17.51 -29.51
N GLU A 254 -4.97 16.66 -29.52
CA GLU A 254 -4.57 15.91 -30.71
C GLU A 254 -5.57 14.80 -31.02
N THR A 255 -5.70 14.44 -32.30
CA THR A 255 -6.59 13.36 -32.75
C THR A 255 -6.11 11.97 -32.30
N ILE A 256 -4.82 11.83 -31.97
CA ILE A 256 -4.23 10.60 -31.43
C ILE A 256 -4.67 10.45 -29.95
N PRO A 257 -5.16 9.27 -29.50
CA PRO A 257 -5.54 9.04 -28.10
C PRO A 257 -4.44 9.42 -27.11
N MET A 258 -4.82 9.98 -25.96
CA MET A 258 -3.88 10.54 -24.98
C MET A 258 -2.82 9.53 -24.52
N LEU A 259 -3.23 8.29 -24.24
CA LEU A 259 -2.33 7.22 -23.76
C LEU A 259 -1.41 6.68 -24.87
N GLU A 260 -1.75 6.88 -26.15
CA GLU A 260 -0.86 6.59 -27.28
C GLU A 260 0.10 7.76 -27.55
N TYR A 261 -0.39 9.00 -27.58
CA TYR A 261 0.40 10.21 -27.80
C TYR A 261 1.52 10.37 -26.76
N PHE A 262 1.21 10.21 -25.48
CA PHE A 262 2.20 10.21 -24.39
C PHE A 262 2.92 8.86 -24.21
N ARG A 263 2.78 7.92 -25.15
CA ARG A 263 3.40 6.58 -25.15
C ARG A 263 3.14 5.72 -23.91
N VAL A 264 2.12 6.03 -23.11
CA VAL A 264 1.74 5.24 -21.92
C VAL A 264 1.39 3.79 -22.31
N ASN A 265 0.67 3.61 -23.42
CA ASN A 265 0.35 2.28 -23.96
C ASN A 265 1.58 1.48 -24.43
N ALA A 266 2.65 2.15 -24.88
CA ALA A 266 3.91 1.50 -25.23
C ALA A 266 4.67 1.10 -23.96
N ALA A 267 4.80 2.02 -23.00
CA ALA A 267 5.45 1.77 -21.72
C ALA A 267 4.75 0.64 -20.91
N ILE A 268 3.42 0.49 -21.00
CA ILE A 268 2.70 -0.64 -20.40
C ILE A 268 3.12 -1.97 -21.06
N LYS A 269 3.22 -2.02 -22.40
CA LYS A 269 3.70 -3.23 -23.12
C LYS A 269 5.15 -3.56 -22.75
N GLU A 270 6.02 -2.56 -22.75
CA GLU A 270 7.43 -2.69 -22.37
C GLU A 270 7.59 -3.17 -20.91
N ALA A 271 6.79 -2.64 -19.99
CA ALA A 271 6.80 -3.02 -18.57
C ALA A 271 6.15 -4.39 -18.27
N LEU A 272 5.51 -5.03 -19.25
CA LEU A 272 5.05 -6.42 -19.18
C LEU A 272 6.07 -7.43 -19.74
N ASN A 273 7.07 -6.98 -20.51
CA ASN A 273 8.16 -7.83 -20.99
C ASN A 273 9.17 -8.11 -19.85
N PRO A 274 9.73 -9.32 -19.70
CA PRO A 274 10.76 -9.59 -18.68
C PRO A 274 12.03 -8.76 -18.88
N ARG A 275 12.52 -8.65 -20.13
CA ARG A 275 13.70 -7.86 -20.48
C ARG A 275 13.40 -6.36 -20.50
N VAL A 276 14.36 -5.57 -20.01
CA VAL A 276 14.42 -4.10 -20.12
C VAL A 276 15.83 -3.71 -20.54
N ASP A 277 15.98 -2.95 -21.62
CA ASP A 277 17.28 -2.46 -22.08
C ASP A 277 17.74 -1.21 -21.31
N LEU A 278 19.04 -1.13 -21.03
CA LEU A 278 19.68 0.00 -20.33
C LEU A 278 20.24 1.02 -21.33
N PRO A 279 20.23 2.34 -21.02
CA PRO A 279 20.69 3.40 -21.93
C PRO A 279 22.10 3.20 -22.52
N SER A 280 23.02 2.57 -21.78
CA SER A 280 24.39 2.32 -22.22
C SER A 280 24.55 1.13 -23.18
N GLY A 281 23.54 0.25 -23.31
CA GLY A 281 23.58 -0.97 -24.15
C GLY A 281 23.63 -2.29 -23.38
N GLY A 282 23.59 -2.24 -22.04
CA GLY A 282 23.26 -3.40 -21.20
C GLY A 282 21.76 -3.68 -21.19
N TYR A 283 21.33 -4.67 -20.40
CA TYR A 283 19.92 -4.97 -20.16
C TYR A 283 19.74 -5.68 -18.82
N ILE A 284 18.53 -5.62 -18.26
CA ILE A 284 18.12 -6.41 -17.09
C ILE A 284 16.97 -7.36 -17.48
N ILE A 285 16.88 -8.51 -16.81
CA ILE A 285 15.78 -9.47 -16.97
C ILE A 285 15.06 -9.56 -15.63
N ILE A 286 13.76 -9.29 -15.62
CA ILE A 286 12.90 -9.29 -14.42
C ILE A 286 11.93 -10.49 -14.51
N GLU A 287 12.21 -11.55 -13.76
CA GLU A 287 11.38 -12.76 -13.71
C GLU A 287 10.68 -12.92 -12.36
N ARG A 288 9.49 -13.54 -12.38
CA ARG A 288 8.62 -13.68 -11.21
C ARG A 288 8.30 -15.14 -10.96
N THR A 289 8.64 -15.61 -9.76
CA THR A 289 8.19 -16.89 -9.22
C THR A 289 6.93 -16.68 -8.38
N GLU A 290 6.39 -17.76 -7.80
CA GLU A 290 5.28 -17.69 -6.83
C GLU A 290 5.64 -16.90 -5.56
N ALA A 291 6.87 -17.08 -5.05
CA ALA A 291 7.29 -16.56 -3.75
C ALA A 291 8.12 -15.26 -3.83
N LEU A 292 8.91 -15.07 -4.89
CA LEU A 292 9.87 -13.99 -5.04
C LEU A 292 10.07 -13.54 -6.49
N THR A 293 10.62 -12.35 -6.68
CA THR A 293 11.07 -11.83 -8.00
C THR A 293 12.59 -11.93 -8.08
N VAL A 294 13.11 -12.42 -9.20
CA VAL A 294 14.54 -12.43 -9.53
C VAL A 294 14.81 -11.36 -10.59
N ILE A 295 15.93 -10.66 -10.46
CA ILE A 295 16.38 -9.68 -11.45
C ILE A 295 17.84 -9.96 -11.80
N ASP A 296 18.12 -10.29 -13.05
CA ASP A 296 19.44 -10.50 -13.63
C ASP A 296 19.92 -9.23 -14.37
N VAL A 297 21.23 -8.98 -14.40
CA VAL A 297 21.86 -7.76 -14.93
C VAL A 297 22.99 -8.11 -15.91
N ASN A 298 22.86 -7.66 -17.16
CA ASN A 298 23.79 -7.95 -18.25
C ASN A 298 24.41 -6.68 -18.85
N SER A 299 25.70 -6.74 -19.17
CA SER A 299 26.44 -5.65 -19.84
C SER A 299 26.13 -5.52 -21.34
N GLY A 300 25.58 -6.57 -21.96
CA GLY A 300 25.08 -6.53 -23.34
C GLY A 300 26.14 -6.11 -24.36
N SER A 301 25.87 -5.02 -25.09
CA SER A 301 26.80 -4.46 -26.09
C SER A 301 27.61 -3.26 -25.58
N PHE A 302 27.61 -2.99 -24.27
CA PHE A 302 28.29 -1.83 -23.70
C PHE A 302 29.80 -2.07 -23.54
N THR A 303 30.60 -1.46 -24.41
CA THR A 303 32.07 -1.59 -24.43
C THR A 303 32.81 -0.24 -24.44
N LYS A 304 32.22 0.82 -23.86
CA LYS A 304 32.73 2.21 -24.01
C LYS A 304 33.66 2.71 -22.89
N SER A 305 33.80 1.96 -21.79
CA SER A 305 34.69 2.33 -20.67
C SER A 305 36.16 1.97 -20.96
N ALA A 306 37.10 2.61 -20.25
CA ALA A 306 38.53 2.35 -20.41
C ALA A 306 38.97 0.98 -19.85
N THR A 307 38.28 0.46 -18.84
CA THR A 307 38.52 -0.87 -18.26
C THR A 307 37.22 -1.66 -18.06
N ALA A 308 37.31 -3.00 -18.11
CA ALA A 308 36.17 -3.88 -17.88
C ALA A 308 35.53 -3.67 -16.48
N ARG A 309 36.35 -3.38 -15.46
CA ARG A 309 35.89 -3.04 -14.11
C ARG A 309 35.00 -1.80 -14.09
N GLU A 310 35.37 -0.76 -14.83
CA GLU A 310 34.55 0.46 -14.95
C GLU A 310 33.27 0.20 -15.75
N THR A 311 33.31 -0.66 -16.79
CA THR A 311 32.10 -1.14 -17.48
C THR A 311 31.12 -1.79 -16.51
N VAL A 312 31.60 -2.75 -15.70
CA VAL A 312 30.79 -3.47 -14.70
C VAL A 312 30.20 -2.52 -13.66
N LEU A 313 31.03 -1.67 -13.03
CA LEU A 313 30.57 -0.73 -12.01
C LEU A 313 29.55 0.28 -12.60
N TRP A 314 29.74 0.73 -13.84
CA TRP A 314 28.79 1.61 -14.52
C TRP A 314 27.46 0.91 -14.80
N THR A 315 27.49 -0.27 -15.43
CA THR A 315 26.28 -1.07 -15.71
C THR A 315 25.52 -1.43 -14.44
N ASN A 316 26.20 -1.83 -13.36
CA ASN A 316 25.54 -2.13 -12.09
C ASN A 316 24.92 -0.87 -11.44
N CYS A 317 25.56 0.30 -11.56
CA CYS A 317 24.96 1.57 -11.09
C CYS A 317 23.75 1.99 -11.94
N GLU A 318 23.82 1.82 -13.26
CA GLU A 318 22.74 2.12 -14.22
C GLU A 318 21.54 1.18 -13.98
N ALA A 319 21.80 -0.13 -13.88
CA ALA A 319 20.82 -1.14 -13.50
C ALA A 319 20.17 -0.85 -12.15
N ALA A 320 20.92 -0.45 -11.12
CA ALA A 320 20.35 -0.09 -9.82
C ALA A 320 19.32 1.06 -9.90
N THR A 321 19.55 2.06 -10.77
CA THR A 321 18.56 3.12 -11.03
C THR A 321 17.33 2.57 -11.77
N GLU A 322 17.53 1.79 -12.83
CA GLU A 322 16.43 1.28 -13.65
C GLU A 322 15.59 0.25 -12.90
N ILE A 323 16.20 -0.64 -12.10
CA ILE A 323 15.51 -1.54 -11.18
C ILE A 323 14.65 -0.75 -10.20
N ALA A 324 15.19 0.30 -9.58
CA ALA A 324 14.40 1.15 -8.68
C ALA A 324 13.21 1.82 -9.40
N ARG A 325 13.32 2.14 -10.70
CA ARG A 325 12.20 2.62 -11.53
C ARG A 325 11.19 1.52 -11.84
N GLN A 326 11.64 0.35 -12.31
CA GLN A 326 10.80 -0.78 -12.67
C GLN A 326 10.03 -1.34 -11.46
N LEU A 327 10.61 -1.37 -10.26
CA LEU A 327 9.90 -1.76 -9.03
C LEU A 327 8.70 -0.85 -8.72
N ARG A 328 8.80 0.46 -9.03
CA ARG A 328 7.68 1.41 -8.94
C ARG A 328 6.69 1.22 -10.08
N LEU A 329 7.17 1.27 -11.33
CA LEU A 329 6.37 1.20 -12.55
C LEU A 329 5.52 -0.08 -12.65
N ARG A 330 6.13 -1.23 -12.35
CA ARG A 330 5.46 -2.56 -12.35
C ARG A 330 4.71 -2.86 -11.05
N ASN A 331 4.89 -2.02 -10.02
CA ASN A 331 4.46 -2.23 -8.62
C ASN A 331 4.80 -3.64 -8.08
N ILE A 332 6.01 -4.12 -8.35
CA ILE A 332 6.52 -5.42 -7.85
C ILE A 332 6.69 -5.34 -6.33
N ALA A 333 6.40 -6.41 -5.60
CA ALA A 333 6.46 -6.44 -4.14
C ALA A 333 6.69 -7.85 -3.60
N GLY A 334 7.04 -7.96 -2.32
CA GLY A 334 7.46 -9.21 -1.68
C GLY A 334 8.98 -9.23 -1.46
N VAL A 335 9.56 -10.43 -1.55
CA VAL A 335 11.02 -10.63 -1.62
C VAL A 335 11.46 -10.46 -3.07
N ILE A 336 12.52 -9.69 -3.28
CA ILE A 336 13.15 -9.44 -4.56
C ILE A 336 14.65 -9.72 -4.40
N ILE A 337 15.21 -10.49 -5.32
CA ILE A 337 16.63 -10.81 -5.40
C ILE A 337 17.18 -10.14 -6.66
N VAL A 338 18.30 -9.43 -6.54
CA VAL A 338 19.01 -8.84 -7.67
C VAL A 338 20.38 -9.50 -7.78
N ASP A 339 20.63 -10.12 -8.92
CA ASP A 339 21.94 -10.60 -9.34
C ASP A 339 22.64 -9.46 -10.09
N PHE A 340 23.76 -8.98 -9.55
CA PHE A 340 24.56 -7.91 -10.14
C PHE A 340 25.85 -8.51 -10.69
N ILE A 341 26.32 -8.02 -11.84
CA ILE A 341 27.54 -8.52 -12.49
C ILE A 341 28.71 -8.49 -11.49
N ASP A 342 29.44 -9.60 -11.38
CA ASP A 342 30.51 -9.82 -10.41
C ASP A 342 31.53 -8.67 -10.30
N MET A 343 31.89 -8.32 -9.06
CA MET A 343 32.83 -7.24 -8.75
C MET A 343 33.86 -7.71 -7.70
N ASP A 344 35.12 -7.89 -8.10
CA ASP A 344 36.22 -8.26 -7.18
C ASP A 344 36.41 -7.24 -6.04
N SER A 345 36.13 -5.97 -6.33
CA SER A 345 36.34 -4.86 -5.40
C SER A 345 35.15 -4.68 -4.48
N ARG A 346 35.33 -5.01 -3.19
CA ARG A 346 34.36 -4.73 -2.12
C ARG A 346 33.98 -3.24 -2.02
N ARG A 347 34.88 -2.32 -2.43
CA ARG A 347 34.56 -0.89 -2.51
C ARG A 347 33.49 -0.60 -3.57
N ASP A 348 33.53 -1.33 -4.68
CA ASP A 348 32.68 -1.12 -5.84
C ASP A 348 31.29 -1.74 -5.57
N GLN A 349 31.26 -2.93 -4.94
CA GLN A 349 30.05 -3.53 -4.35
C GLN A 349 29.34 -2.55 -3.39
N LEU A 350 30.08 -1.94 -2.44
CA LEU A 350 29.53 -0.96 -1.51
C LEU A 350 29.02 0.31 -2.22
N GLN A 351 29.70 0.76 -3.28
CA GLN A 351 29.28 1.90 -4.09
C GLN A 351 27.96 1.62 -4.83
N VAL A 352 27.78 0.42 -5.41
CA VAL A 352 26.50 -0.01 -6.01
C VAL A 352 25.40 -0.07 -4.95
N LEU A 353 25.68 -0.62 -3.77
CA LEU A 353 24.70 -0.68 -2.66
C LEU A 353 24.31 0.71 -2.14
N GLU A 354 25.23 1.67 -2.04
CA GLU A 354 24.89 3.06 -1.68
C GLU A 354 24.06 3.72 -2.79
N HIS A 355 24.44 3.53 -4.05
CA HIS A 355 23.72 4.07 -5.21
C HIS A 355 22.28 3.52 -5.28
N PHE A 356 22.11 2.21 -5.09
CA PHE A 356 20.81 1.55 -5.09
C PHE A 356 19.95 2.04 -3.92
N ASN A 357 20.51 2.10 -2.70
CA ASN A 357 19.83 2.72 -1.55
C ASN A 357 19.41 4.17 -1.81
N LYS A 358 20.20 4.95 -2.57
CA LYS A 358 19.84 6.33 -2.97
C LYS A 358 18.67 6.34 -3.96
N ALA A 359 18.69 5.48 -4.99
CA ALA A 359 17.63 5.37 -6.00
C ALA A 359 16.28 4.86 -5.43
N LEU A 360 16.34 4.01 -4.39
CA LEU A 360 15.17 3.45 -3.71
C LEU A 360 14.45 4.43 -2.75
N ARG A 361 15.10 5.53 -2.32
CA ARG A 361 14.55 6.49 -1.32
C ARG A 361 13.26 7.21 -1.74
N SER A 362 13.00 7.35 -3.04
CA SER A 362 11.81 8.02 -3.57
C SER A 362 10.54 7.16 -3.48
N ASP A 363 10.68 5.85 -3.30
CA ASP A 363 9.57 4.90 -3.38
C ASP A 363 8.65 4.96 -2.15
N LYS A 364 7.36 5.18 -2.41
CA LYS A 364 6.28 5.22 -1.40
C LYS A 364 6.19 3.90 -0.60
N ALA A 365 6.50 2.77 -1.23
CA ALA A 365 6.46 1.44 -0.61
C ALA A 365 7.55 1.17 0.44
N ARG A 366 8.57 2.04 0.53
CA ARG A 366 9.74 1.90 1.42
C ARG A 366 10.43 0.53 1.30
N PRO A 367 10.95 0.18 0.12
CA PRO A 367 11.81 -0.99 -0.03
C PRO A 367 13.03 -0.92 0.91
N GLN A 368 13.47 -2.07 1.41
CA GLN A 368 14.62 -2.20 2.31
C GLN A 368 15.54 -3.29 1.77
N ILE A 369 16.80 -2.96 1.50
CA ILE A 369 17.85 -3.96 1.24
C ILE A 369 18.12 -4.69 2.55
N ALA A 370 18.07 -6.02 2.53
CA ALA A 370 18.29 -6.86 3.70
C ALA A 370 19.77 -7.20 3.85
N GLN A 371 20.38 -7.79 2.81
CA GLN A 371 21.79 -8.18 2.80
C GLN A 371 22.35 -8.29 1.37
N LEU A 372 23.67 -8.28 1.28
CA LEU A 372 24.45 -8.83 0.17
C LEU A 372 24.89 -10.23 0.60
N THR A 373 24.59 -11.25 -0.19
CA THR A 373 24.93 -12.65 0.12
C THR A 373 26.40 -12.96 -0.20
N GLU A 374 26.89 -14.10 0.29
CA GLU A 374 28.21 -14.64 -0.08
C GLU A 374 28.29 -15.05 -1.57
N LEU A 375 27.14 -15.12 -2.26
CA LEU A 375 27.01 -15.44 -3.70
C LEU A 375 26.84 -14.19 -4.58
N GLY A 376 27.11 -12.98 -4.07
CA GLY A 376 26.96 -11.72 -4.83
C GLY A 376 25.53 -11.19 -4.96
N LEU A 377 24.52 -12.04 -4.77
CA LEU A 377 23.10 -11.66 -4.82
C LEU A 377 22.73 -10.63 -3.75
N VAL A 378 21.96 -9.60 -4.13
CA VAL A 378 21.41 -8.57 -3.24
C VAL A 378 19.94 -8.87 -2.94
N GLU A 379 19.64 -9.10 -1.65
CA GLU A 379 18.28 -9.31 -1.17
C GLU A 379 17.61 -7.99 -0.78
N LEU A 380 16.37 -7.77 -1.23
CA LEU A 380 15.55 -6.64 -0.78
C LEU A 380 14.08 -7.03 -0.60
N THR A 381 13.40 -6.32 0.31
CA THR A 381 11.97 -6.51 0.59
C THR A 381 11.20 -5.24 0.23
N ARG A 382 10.06 -5.35 -0.45
CA ARG A 382 9.20 -4.21 -0.84
C ARG A 382 7.74 -4.45 -0.45
N LYS A 383 7.11 -3.48 0.22
CA LYS A 383 5.73 -3.61 0.74
C LYS A 383 4.71 -3.42 -0.38
N ARG A 384 3.86 -4.44 -0.62
CA ARG A 384 2.78 -4.40 -1.62
C ARG A 384 1.78 -3.27 -1.31
N GLN A 385 1.61 -2.34 -2.27
CA GLN A 385 0.72 -1.18 -2.16
C GLN A 385 -0.65 -1.38 -2.85
N GLY A 386 -0.80 -2.42 -3.68
CA GLY A 386 -2.02 -2.68 -4.46
C GLY A 386 -1.84 -3.87 -5.39
N LYS A 387 -2.51 -3.86 -6.54
CA LYS A 387 -2.24 -4.78 -7.66
C LYS A 387 -0.91 -4.44 -8.36
N ASN A 388 -0.28 -5.44 -8.98
CA ASN A 388 0.88 -5.24 -9.85
C ASN A 388 0.46 -5.07 -11.32
N ILE A 389 1.37 -4.57 -12.18
CA ILE A 389 1.05 -4.26 -13.58
C ILE A 389 0.51 -5.45 -14.37
N TYR A 390 0.94 -6.67 -14.04
CA TYR A 390 0.50 -7.91 -14.69
C TYR A 390 -0.87 -8.39 -14.22
N GLU A 391 -1.33 -7.96 -13.04
CA GLU A 391 -2.70 -8.18 -12.54
C GLU A 391 -3.69 -7.12 -13.05
N LEU A 392 -3.18 -5.96 -13.50
CA LEU A 392 -3.97 -4.86 -14.08
C LEU A 392 -4.15 -5.01 -15.60
N PHE A 393 -3.05 -5.28 -16.32
CA PHE A 393 -3.00 -5.27 -17.79
C PHE A 393 -2.59 -6.62 -18.40
N GLY A 394 -2.42 -7.66 -17.57
CA GLY A 394 -2.10 -9.01 -18.02
C GLY A 394 -3.24 -10.00 -17.75
N ARG A 395 -3.43 -10.96 -18.65
CA ARG A 395 -4.16 -12.21 -18.37
C ARG A 395 -3.20 -13.39 -18.58
N PRO A 396 -3.25 -14.47 -17.78
CA PRO A 396 -2.43 -15.66 -18.01
C PRO A 396 -2.75 -16.24 -19.39
N CYS A 397 -1.72 -16.52 -20.20
CA CYS A 397 -1.92 -17.06 -21.54
C CYS A 397 -2.38 -18.53 -21.46
N PRO A 398 -3.56 -18.90 -22.01
CA PRO A 398 -4.09 -20.25 -21.91
C PRO A 398 -3.23 -21.27 -22.67
N GLN A 399 -2.60 -20.86 -23.77
CA GLN A 399 -1.80 -21.74 -24.63
C GLN A 399 -0.53 -22.28 -23.95
N CYS A 400 0.02 -21.55 -22.98
CA CYS A 400 1.23 -21.94 -22.22
C CYS A 400 0.98 -22.03 -20.71
N GLY A 401 -0.27 -22.25 -20.28
CA GLY A 401 -0.61 -22.45 -18.87
C GLY A 401 -0.27 -21.28 -17.94
N GLY A 402 -0.16 -20.06 -18.46
CA GLY A 402 0.22 -18.87 -17.69
C GLY A 402 1.72 -18.54 -17.65
N LEU A 403 2.59 -19.30 -18.32
CA LEU A 403 4.03 -18.98 -18.47
C LEU A 403 4.29 -17.63 -19.17
N GLY A 404 3.30 -17.11 -19.90
CA GLY A 404 3.31 -15.78 -20.49
C GLY A 404 1.98 -15.06 -20.28
N HIS A 405 1.94 -13.78 -20.66
CA HIS A 405 0.77 -12.92 -20.44
C HIS A 405 0.21 -12.38 -21.75
N LEU A 406 -1.12 -12.37 -21.87
CA LEU A 406 -1.84 -11.63 -22.89
C LEU A 406 -2.05 -10.19 -22.39
N VAL A 407 -1.66 -9.21 -23.20
CA VAL A 407 -1.76 -7.78 -22.85
C VAL A 407 -3.18 -7.27 -23.09
N HIS A 408 -3.75 -6.58 -22.11
CA HIS A 408 -5.01 -5.84 -22.23
C HIS A 408 -4.73 -4.34 -22.03
N LEU A 409 -4.86 -3.55 -23.09
CA LEU A 409 -4.66 -2.09 -23.03
C LEU A 409 -5.97 -1.36 -22.67
N PRO A 410 -5.89 -0.21 -21.96
CA PRO A 410 -7.08 0.56 -21.55
C PRO A 410 -7.95 1.05 -22.72
N ASP A 411 -7.34 1.24 -23.90
CA ASP A 411 -7.99 1.82 -25.09
C ASP A 411 -8.59 0.75 -26.01
N GLN A 412 -8.35 -0.54 -25.73
CA GLN A 412 -8.68 -1.67 -26.60
C GLN A 412 -9.77 -2.59 -26.02
N SER A 413 -10.41 -2.18 -24.92
CA SER A 413 -11.36 -2.95 -24.10
C SER A 413 -12.81 -2.94 -24.63
N SER A 414 -13.01 -2.69 -25.93
CA SER A 414 -14.33 -2.43 -26.54
C SER A 414 -14.76 -3.45 -27.60
N GLY A 415 -14.14 -4.65 -27.64
CA GLY A 415 -14.30 -5.58 -28.76
C GLY A 415 -14.07 -7.07 -28.52
N ALA A 416 -14.32 -7.60 -27.31
CA ALA A 416 -14.53 -9.04 -27.08
C ALA A 416 -15.18 -9.29 -25.70
N ASP A 417 -16.29 -10.03 -25.68
CA ASP A 417 -16.91 -10.71 -24.54
C ASP A 417 -16.88 -9.98 -23.17
N GLY A 418 -17.86 -9.09 -22.99
CA GLY A 418 -18.19 -8.49 -21.70
C GLY A 418 -19.68 -8.17 -21.61
N GLU A 419 -20.29 -8.41 -20.44
CA GLU A 419 -21.68 -8.02 -20.18
C GLU A 419 -21.87 -6.49 -20.19
N PRO A 420 -23.12 -5.98 -20.33
CA PRO A 420 -23.35 -4.55 -20.40
C PRO A 420 -22.93 -3.85 -19.11
N ILE A 421 -21.80 -3.13 -19.15
CA ILE A 421 -21.47 -2.14 -18.13
C ILE A 421 -22.59 -1.09 -18.17
N GLU A 422 -23.41 -1.04 -17.13
CA GLU A 422 -24.46 -0.03 -17.02
C GLU A 422 -23.82 1.36 -17.11
N ARG A 423 -24.33 2.18 -18.04
CA ARG A 423 -23.94 3.59 -18.12
C ARG A 423 -24.53 4.32 -16.92
N PHE A 424 -23.77 4.36 -15.83
CA PHE A 424 -24.03 5.23 -14.69
C PHE A 424 -24.29 6.64 -15.20
N GLN A 425 -25.56 7.05 -15.13
CA GLN A 425 -25.92 8.45 -15.34
C GLN A 425 -25.47 9.19 -14.08
N PRO A 426 -24.71 10.30 -14.20
CA PRO A 426 -24.37 11.09 -13.03
C PRO A 426 -25.66 11.60 -12.39
N PHE A 427 -25.91 11.22 -11.13
CA PHE A 427 -27.07 11.71 -10.40
C PHE A 427 -27.03 13.24 -10.38
N GLY A 428 -28.14 13.86 -10.80
CA GLY A 428 -28.20 15.31 -10.93
C GLY A 428 -28.00 16.01 -9.59
N PHE A 429 -27.11 17.00 -9.55
CA PHE A 429 -26.92 17.87 -8.39
C PHE A 429 -28.27 18.43 -7.93
N ARG A 430 -28.74 17.96 -6.77
CA ARG A 430 -29.98 18.44 -6.16
C ARG A 430 -29.66 19.68 -5.35
N GLU A 431 -29.62 20.84 -6.00
CA GLU A 431 -29.44 22.13 -5.34
C GLU A 431 -30.52 22.36 -4.27
N SER A 432 -30.13 22.19 -3.00
CA SER A 432 -30.95 22.53 -1.84
C SER A 432 -31.12 24.05 -1.77
N ARG A 433 -32.22 24.55 -2.35
CA ARG A 433 -32.63 25.95 -2.16
C ARG A 433 -32.79 26.22 -0.66
N PRO A 434 -32.14 27.26 -0.10
CA PRO A 434 -32.37 27.66 1.27
C PRO A 434 -33.83 28.15 1.43
N ALA A 435 -34.41 27.91 2.59
CA ALA A 435 -35.65 28.58 2.98
C ALA A 435 -35.36 30.08 3.18
N ALA A 436 -36.26 30.94 2.69
CA ALA A 436 -36.24 32.36 2.97
C ALA A 436 -37.25 32.66 4.08
N ASP A 437 -36.81 33.35 5.13
CA ASP A 437 -37.67 33.77 6.23
C ASP A 437 -38.64 34.89 5.81
N ASP A 438 -39.80 34.93 6.47
CA ASP A 438 -40.87 35.90 6.24
C ASP A 438 -40.59 37.23 6.95
N TYR A 439 -40.49 38.31 6.18
CA TYR A 439 -40.68 39.68 6.65
C TYR A 439 -41.19 40.57 5.49
N GLY A 440 -42.21 41.40 5.76
CA GLY A 440 -42.69 42.45 4.86
C GLY A 440 -41.66 43.57 4.63
N ASP A 441 -41.93 44.58 3.80
CA ASP A 441 -43.25 45.22 3.63
C ASP A 441 -43.35 46.08 2.34
N ASN A 442 -44.58 46.27 1.86
CA ASN A 442 -45.14 47.42 1.12
C ASN A 442 -44.60 47.98 -0.23
N LEU A 443 -45.57 48.58 -0.96
CA LEU A 443 -45.50 49.72 -1.90
C LEU A 443 -45.03 49.58 -3.37
N ASN A 444 -46.05 49.40 -4.22
CA ASN A 444 -46.55 50.43 -5.18
C ASN A 444 -46.30 50.29 -6.70
N ASP A 445 -47.31 50.78 -7.45
CA ASP A 445 -47.45 50.92 -8.92
C ASP A 445 -47.36 49.63 -9.77
N GLY A 446 -48.09 49.51 -10.89
CA GLY A 446 -49.10 50.42 -11.45
C GLY A 446 -49.12 50.40 -12.99
N LEU A 447 -50.31 50.47 -13.59
CA LEU A 447 -50.61 50.36 -15.03
C LEU A 447 -50.39 48.93 -15.59
N GLU A 448 -51.35 48.26 -16.25
CA GLU A 448 -52.26 48.63 -17.36
C GLU A 448 -51.53 48.73 -18.72
N GLU A 449 -52.05 48.18 -19.84
CA GLU A 449 -53.35 47.54 -20.08
C GLU A 449 -53.30 46.55 -21.29
N SER A 450 -54.32 45.66 -21.39
CA SER A 450 -55.06 45.23 -22.60
C SER A 450 -54.36 44.85 -23.93
N THR A 451 -54.86 43.94 -24.78
CA THR A 451 -56.06 43.04 -24.84
C THR A 451 -55.79 41.96 -25.94
N LEU A 452 -56.63 41.00 -26.38
CA LEU A 452 -58.10 40.90 -26.58
C LEU A 452 -58.60 39.43 -26.59
N LEU A 453 -59.89 39.27 -26.25
CA LEU A 453 -60.86 38.26 -26.75
C LEU A 453 -60.69 36.76 -26.40
N HIS A 454 -61.31 36.41 -25.27
CA HIS A 454 -62.12 35.19 -25.06
C HIS A 454 -63.36 35.11 -26.00
N PRO A 455 -64.21 34.05 -25.99
CA PRO A 455 -64.40 32.95 -25.02
C PRO A 455 -64.22 31.55 -25.69
N ASN A 456 -64.78 30.38 -25.34
CA ASN A 456 -65.81 29.91 -24.37
C ASN A 456 -65.59 28.36 -24.15
N TYR A 457 -66.25 27.57 -23.26
CA TYR A 457 -67.32 27.79 -22.27
C TYR A 457 -67.28 26.70 -21.14
N GLN A 458 -68.44 26.41 -20.55
CA GLN A 458 -68.87 25.27 -19.70
C GLN A 458 -68.15 23.91 -19.84
N GLU A 459 -68.15 22.98 -18.87
CA GLU A 459 -68.32 22.94 -17.38
C GLU A 459 -68.53 21.45 -16.98
N VAL A 460 -68.73 21.17 -15.68
CA VAL A 460 -69.22 19.88 -15.10
C VAL A 460 -68.28 18.66 -15.21
N GLY A 461 -67.53 18.41 -14.14
CA GLY A 461 -66.86 17.11 -13.90
C GLY A 461 -67.77 16.06 -13.24
N GLY A 462 -67.26 14.84 -13.03
CA GLY A 462 -68.03 13.77 -12.36
C GLY A 462 -67.31 12.44 -12.16
N ASN A 463 -66.80 12.19 -10.96
CA ASN A 463 -66.23 10.89 -10.54
C ASN A 463 -67.21 9.71 -10.67
N ARG A 464 -66.72 8.50 -11.04
CA ARG A 464 -66.91 7.25 -10.25
C ARG A 464 -66.21 5.96 -10.77
N ARG A 465 -65.18 5.54 -10.02
CA ARG A 465 -64.88 4.19 -9.48
C ARG A 465 -65.18 2.89 -10.30
N ARG A 466 -64.10 2.13 -10.51
CA ARG A 466 -63.93 0.65 -10.37
C ARG A 466 -64.76 -0.32 -11.28
N ARG A 467 -64.03 -1.24 -11.94
CA ARG A 467 -64.32 -2.69 -11.92
C ARG A 467 -63.03 -3.52 -12.14
N ARG A 468 -63.14 -4.85 -11.99
CA ARG A 468 -62.03 -5.83 -11.82
C ARG A 468 -62.26 -7.05 -12.73
N ARG A 469 -61.21 -7.51 -13.42
CA ARG A 469 -60.88 -8.87 -13.90
C ARG A 469 -59.49 -8.78 -14.58
N GLU A 470 -58.50 -9.66 -14.43
CA GLU A 470 -58.46 -11.11 -14.15
C GLU A 470 -58.75 -11.96 -15.40
N ASP A 471 -57.68 -12.28 -16.15
CA ASP A 471 -57.36 -13.63 -16.68
C ASP A 471 -55.99 -13.61 -17.38
N GLY A 472 -55.38 -14.79 -17.59
CA GLY A 472 -54.11 -14.94 -18.34
C GLY A 472 -53.83 -16.39 -18.75
N ARG A 473 -52.94 -16.60 -19.74
CA ARG A 473 -52.39 -17.92 -20.17
C ARG A 473 -51.24 -17.77 -21.19
N GLU A 474 -50.26 -18.67 -21.13
CA GLU A 474 -49.28 -18.92 -22.22
C GLU A 474 -49.92 -19.79 -23.35
N PRO A 475 -49.22 -20.02 -24.48
CA PRO A 475 -48.50 -21.31 -24.60
C PRO A 475 -47.19 -21.33 -25.45
N ARG A 476 -46.45 -22.45 -25.35
CA ARG A 476 -45.40 -22.94 -26.28
C ARG A 476 -45.91 -24.25 -26.98
N PRO A 477 -45.10 -25.10 -27.68
CA PRO A 477 -43.97 -24.94 -28.62
C PRO A 477 -44.18 -25.71 -29.97
N GLY A 478 -43.19 -25.78 -30.89
CA GLY A 478 -42.96 -27.01 -31.72
C GLY A 478 -42.57 -26.95 -33.22
N SER A 479 -41.26 -27.15 -33.51
CA SER A 479 -40.62 -27.95 -34.60
C SER A 479 -41.10 -28.01 -36.08
N SER A 480 -40.14 -27.94 -37.04
CA SER A 480 -40.10 -28.76 -38.28
C SER A 480 -38.70 -28.80 -38.94
N ASN A 481 -38.45 -29.74 -39.88
CA ASN A 481 -37.13 -30.11 -40.44
C ASN A 481 -36.84 -29.55 -41.86
N GLY A 482 -35.56 -29.50 -42.26
CA GLY A 482 -35.13 -29.30 -43.66
C GLY A 482 -33.69 -29.80 -43.95
N TYR A 483 -33.49 -30.50 -45.08
CA TYR A 483 -32.20 -31.04 -45.56
C TYR A 483 -31.59 -30.15 -46.68
N SER A 484 -30.25 -30.05 -46.79
CA SER A 484 -29.48 -30.59 -47.94
C SER A 484 -28.00 -30.15 -48.04
N MET A 485 -27.13 -31.17 -48.14
CA MET A 485 -25.85 -31.33 -48.87
C MET A 485 -24.80 -30.21 -49.09
N VAL A 486 -23.55 -30.66 -48.94
CA VAL A 486 -22.27 -30.09 -49.39
C VAL A 486 -22.15 -30.08 -50.92
N PRO A 487 -21.13 -29.40 -51.48
CA PRO A 487 -20.20 -30.16 -52.31
C PRO A 487 -18.71 -29.94 -51.96
N THR A 488 -17.98 -31.03 -51.77
CA THR A 488 -16.52 -31.08 -51.88
C THR A 488 -16.13 -31.83 -53.15
N ARG A 489 -15.18 -31.31 -53.91
CA ARG A 489 -14.39 -32.07 -54.89
C ARG A 489 -12.94 -31.61 -54.89
N ARG A 490 -12.08 -32.45 -55.47
CA ARG A 490 -10.66 -32.60 -55.14
C ARG A 490 -9.83 -32.80 -56.42
N ASP A 491 -8.52 -32.63 -56.24
CA ASP A 491 -7.42 -33.22 -57.01
C ASP A 491 -7.03 -32.67 -58.39
N ASN A 492 -5.73 -32.87 -58.68
CA ASN A 492 -4.92 -32.57 -59.87
C ASN A 492 -4.60 -31.08 -60.15
N GLY A 493 -3.35 -30.72 -60.50
CA GLY A 493 -2.12 -31.54 -60.51
C GLY A 493 -0.96 -30.90 -61.30
N GLY A 494 0.28 -31.05 -60.79
CA GLY A 494 1.52 -30.54 -61.40
C GLY A 494 1.80 -29.05 -61.15
N GLY A 495 3.04 -28.55 -61.21
CA GLY A 495 4.32 -29.26 -61.32
C GLY A 495 5.23 -28.74 -62.43
N SER A 496 6.00 -27.66 -62.20
CA SER A 496 7.04 -27.19 -63.12
C SER A 496 8.08 -26.31 -62.42
N SER A 497 9.36 -26.46 -62.78
CA SER A 497 10.51 -25.77 -62.22
C SER A 497 11.15 -24.76 -63.19
N SER A 498 11.52 -23.58 -62.69
CA SER A 498 12.64 -22.75 -63.20
C SER A 498 12.90 -21.61 -62.19
N SER A 499 14.08 -21.33 -61.63
CA SER A 499 15.49 -21.54 -62.05
C SER A 499 15.93 -20.73 -63.28
N THR A 500 16.29 -19.47 -63.04
CA THR A 500 17.25 -18.72 -63.86
C THR A 500 18.19 -17.96 -62.92
N GLN A 501 19.49 -18.08 -63.13
CA GLN A 501 20.53 -17.31 -62.44
C GLN A 501 21.13 -16.27 -63.41
N ASP A 502 22.10 -15.51 -62.90
CA ASP A 502 23.08 -14.72 -63.67
C ASP A 502 22.52 -13.47 -64.38
N THR A 503 23.25 -12.36 -64.50
CA THR A 503 24.71 -12.21 -64.57
C THR A 503 25.28 -11.06 -63.73
N GLU A 504 26.53 -11.22 -63.28
CA GLU A 504 27.36 -10.14 -62.74
C GLU A 504 27.95 -9.25 -63.84
N THR A 505 28.10 -7.95 -63.59
CA THR A 505 29.26 -7.14 -64.03
C THR A 505 29.46 -5.96 -63.07
N GLY A 506 30.69 -5.73 -62.63
CA GLY A 506 31.09 -4.45 -62.03
C GLY A 506 32.50 -4.07 -62.49
N PHE A 507 32.88 -2.79 -62.43
CA PHE A 507 34.29 -2.36 -62.39
C PHE A 507 34.42 -0.87 -61.95
N THR A 508 35.26 -0.63 -60.94
CA THR A 508 36.07 0.59 -60.62
C THR A 508 35.58 2.01 -60.99
N ALA A 509 35.56 2.93 -60.00
CA ALA A 509 36.53 4.06 -59.90
C ALA A 509 36.30 4.96 -58.64
N THR A 510 37.35 5.68 -58.23
CA THR A 510 37.45 6.73 -57.17
C THR A 510 38.59 7.70 -57.55
N PRO A 511 38.94 8.77 -56.79
CA PRO A 511 38.14 9.76 -56.00
C PRO A 511 38.46 11.24 -56.40
N GLU A 512 37.71 12.23 -55.87
CA GLU A 512 38.04 13.68 -55.73
C GLU A 512 36.82 14.41 -55.07
N GLU A 513 36.85 15.60 -54.46
CA GLU A 513 37.85 16.28 -53.60
C GLU A 513 37.11 17.29 -52.66
N VAL A 514 37.82 18.04 -51.81
CA VAL A 514 37.23 19.02 -50.83
C VAL A 514 37.55 20.47 -51.25
N PRO A 515 36.79 21.50 -50.78
CA PRO A 515 37.47 22.45 -49.87
C PRO A 515 36.58 23.09 -48.78
N MET A 516 37.23 23.63 -47.74
CA MET A 516 36.67 24.56 -46.74
C MET A 516 37.10 26.02 -47.02
N PRO A 517 36.41 27.03 -46.44
CA PRO A 517 37.01 28.34 -46.13
C PRO A 517 37.62 28.39 -44.71
N GLY A 518 38.62 29.26 -44.50
CA GLY A 518 39.54 29.22 -43.35
C GLY A 518 39.44 30.36 -42.30
N ARG A 519 40.51 30.47 -41.48
CA ARG A 519 40.62 31.32 -40.27
C ARG A 519 41.33 32.66 -40.52
N ILE A 520 41.11 33.62 -39.60
CA ILE A 520 42.06 34.60 -39.01
C ILE A 520 41.36 35.14 -37.73
N GLY A 521 42.01 35.51 -36.61
CA GLY A 521 43.44 35.55 -36.26
C GLY A 521 43.65 35.42 -34.73
N ARG A 522 44.85 35.73 -34.23
CA ARG A 522 45.22 35.71 -32.80
C ARG A 522 45.29 37.12 -32.24
N ASP A 523 45.25 37.26 -30.91
CA ASP A 523 46.33 37.96 -30.21
C ASP A 523 46.51 37.48 -28.75
N SER A 524 47.54 37.97 -28.05
CA SER A 524 47.91 37.56 -26.69
C SER A 524 48.78 38.64 -26.00
N ARG A 525 49.03 38.48 -24.68
CA ARG A 525 49.72 39.41 -23.72
C ARG A 525 48.77 40.39 -23.01
N ASP A 526 49.06 40.91 -21.82
CA ASP A 526 50.23 40.71 -20.93
C ASP A 526 49.85 40.67 -19.42
N ASN A 527 50.85 40.65 -18.54
CA ASN A 527 50.82 40.28 -17.11
C ASN A 527 50.96 41.50 -16.15
N ARG A 528 50.91 41.25 -14.81
CA ARG A 528 51.31 42.14 -13.66
C ARG A 528 50.29 43.23 -13.24
N ASP A 529 50.29 43.80 -12.01
CA ASP A 529 50.90 43.48 -10.68
C ASP A 529 50.18 44.26 -9.55
N GLY A 530 50.45 43.92 -8.27
CA GLY A 530 50.15 44.76 -7.08
C GLY A 530 48.83 44.41 -6.33
N ARG A 531 48.75 44.06 -5.03
CA ARG A 531 49.39 44.43 -3.74
C ARG A 531 48.65 45.53 -2.95
N ASP A 532 47.90 45.12 -1.92
CA ASP A 532 47.90 45.59 -0.51
C ASP A 532 46.72 44.94 0.27
N GLY A 533 46.69 44.81 1.60
CA GLY A 533 47.76 44.99 2.59
C GLY A 533 47.27 45.25 4.04
N ARG A 534 47.45 44.27 4.96
CA ARG A 534 47.39 44.40 6.46
C ARG A 534 45.98 44.61 7.08
N ASP A 535 45.68 44.36 8.37
CA ASP A 535 46.24 43.53 9.48
C ASP A 535 45.24 43.54 10.68
N ARG A 536 45.48 42.71 11.73
CA ARG A 536 44.86 42.64 13.09
C ARG A 536 43.53 41.84 13.24
N GLY A 537 43.35 40.94 14.21
CA GLY A 537 44.33 40.18 15.02
C GLY A 537 43.88 39.71 16.44
N ARG A 538 44.24 38.45 16.81
CA ARG A 538 44.24 37.82 18.17
C ARG A 538 42.85 37.54 18.82
N ARG A 539 42.64 36.59 19.75
CA ARG A 539 43.42 35.56 20.53
C ARG A 539 42.39 34.52 21.07
N GLY A 540 42.64 33.25 21.42
CA GLY A 540 43.80 32.33 21.32
C GLY A 540 43.76 31.19 22.39
N GLY A 541 44.26 29.97 22.08
CA GLY A 541 44.46 28.83 23.03
C GLY A 541 44.39 27.43 22.37
N ARG A 542 45.51 26.67 22.27
CA ARG A 542 45.96 25.54 23.15
C ARG A 542 44.99 24.35 23.19
N ARG A 543 45.30 23.10 22.77
CA ARG A 543 46.56 22.38 22.35
C ARG A 543 46.20 21.36 21.21
N GLY A 544 47.11 20.64 20.51
CA GLY A 544 48.58 20.71 20.42
C GLY A 544 49.32 19.35 20.53
N ARG A 545 50.01 18.92 19.44
CA ARG A 545 50.91 17.74 19.20
C ARG A 545 50.25 16.35 19.02
N GLU A 546 50.59 15.46 18.07
CA GLU A 546 51.68 15.23 17.06
C GLU A 546 52.54 13.98 17.33
N LEU A 547 52.83 13.22 16.26
CA LEU A 547 53.68 12.01 16.20
C LEU A 547 55.05 12.33 15.54
N PRO A 548 56.12 11.55 15.81
CA PRO A 548 57.39 11.62 15.07
C PRO A 548 57.60 10.45 14.08
N GLU A 549 58.47 10.67 13.09
CA GLU A 549 58.92 9.74 12.02
C GLU A 549 60.46 9.88 11.82
N VAL A 550 61.20 8.77 11.58
CA VAL A 550 62.66 8.66 11.27
C VAL A 550 63.04 7.15 11.18
N VAL A 551 64.00 6.63 10.38
CA VAL A 551 64.63 7.01 9.09
C VAL A 551 65.39 5.78 8.49
N LEU A 552 66.10 5.89 7.34
CA LEU A 552 66.86 4.80 6.68
C LEU A 552 68.28 4.54 7.28
N ALA A 553 69.15 3.59 6.88
CA ALA A 553 69.19 2.52 5.84
C ALA A 553 69.94 1.26 6.42
N THR A 554 70.72 0.36 5.76
CA THR A 554 71.34 0.20 4.41
C THR A 554 71.77 -1.27 4.17
N GLU A 555 71.87 -1.74 2.91
CA GLU A 555 72.77 -2.82 2.36
C GLU A 555 72.73 -4.27 2.98
N SER A 556 73.07 -5.38 2.28
CA SER A 556 73.40 -5.69 0.87
C SER A 556 73.17 -7.20 0.54
N GLU A 557 73.11 -7.53 -0.78
CA GLU A 557 73.42 -8.81 -1.47
C GLU A 557 72.77 -10.19 -1.06
N GLY A 558 72.55 -11.04 -2.08
CA GLY A 558 72.26 -12.50 -1.96
C GLY A 558 73.34 -13.34 -2.67
N PRO A 559 73.28 -14.70 -2.71
CA PRO A 559 72.46 -15.36 -3.75
C PRO A 559 71.97 -16.83 -3.49
N THR A 560 71.17 -17.34 -4.44
CA THR A 560 70.96 -18.75 -4.88
C THR A 560 70.62 -19.92 -3.93
N GLU A 561 69.45 -20.54 -4.21
CA GLU A 561 69.15 -21.98 -4.35
C GLU A 561 69.72 -23.07 -3.40
N ALA A 562 68.80 -23.80 -2.75
CA ALA A 562 68.92 -25.21 -2.36
C ALA A 562 67.51 -25.86 -2.23
N PRO A 563 67.37 -27.20 -2.22
CA PRO A 563 66.13 -27.88 -2.63
C PRO A 563 65.22 -28.39 -1.48
N ALA A 564 64.07 -28.96 -1.87
CA ALA A 564 63.10 -29.60 -0.97
C ALA A 564 63.57 -30.96 -0.41
N PRO A 565 63.03 -31.34 0.76
CA PRO A 565 62.57 -32.72 0.99
C PRO A 565 61.12 -32.79 1.51
N GLU A 566 60.47 -33.94 1.32
CA GLU A 566 59.13 -34.26 1.84
C GLU A 566 59.18 -35.13 3.12
N LEU A 567 57.99 -35.35 3.72
CA LEU A 567 57.67 -36.20 4.89
C LEU A 567 58.12 -35.61 6.25
N GLU A 568 57.32 -35.66 7.34
CA GLU A 568 56.09 -36.43 7.58
C GLU A 568 55.09 -35.69 8.53
N GLU A 569 53.86 -36.23 8.64
CA GLU A 569 52.70 -35.83 9.46
C GLU A 569 52.68 -34.47 10.22
N ARG A 570 51.80 -33.55 9.78
CA ARG A 570 50.90 -32.83 10.71
C ARG A 570 49.46 -32.77 10.20
N ARG A 571 48.53 -33.30 11.01
CA ARG A 571 47.10 -33.43 10.70
C ARG A 571 46.38 -32.08 10.74
N GLY A 572 45.47 -31.86 9.80
CA GLY A 572 44.76 -30.58 9.65
C GLY A 572 43.68 -30.31 10.71
N ARG A 573 43.43 -29.02 10.95
CA ARG A 573 42.31 -28.45 11.72
C ARG A 573 41.99 -27.05 11.19
N SER A 574 40.75 -26.56 11.21
CA SER A 574 39.48 -27.27 11.42
C SER A 574 38.29 -26.45 10.92
N ARG A 575 37.31 -27.15 10.35
CA ARG A 575 35.89 -26.77 10.28
C ARG A 575 35.48 -26.07 11.59
N ARG A 576 34.78 -24.93 11.54
CA ARG A 576 34.15 -24.34 12.73
C ARG A 576 33.14 -25.34 13.29
N GLU A 577 33.47 -25.93 14.43
CA GLU A 577 32.55 -26.78 15.17
C GLU A 577 31.41 -25.89 15.70
N LYS A 578 30.17 -26.38 15.60
CA LYS A 578 29.06 -25.77 16.36
C LYS A 578 29.37 -25.99 17.83
N VAL A 579 29.25 -24.96 18.67
CA VAL A 579 29.31 -25.21 20.12
C VAL A 579 28.14 -26.13 20.47
N PRO A 580 28.38 -27.24 21.18
CA PRO A 580 27.31 -28.15 21.57
C PRO A 580 26.35 -27.39 22.49
N VAL A 581 25.07 -27.43 22.16
CA VAL A 581 24.02 -27.00 23.09
C VAL A 581 23.87 -28.14 24.10
N GLU A 582 24.26 -27.89 25.34
CA GLU A 582 24.02 -28.83 26.43
C GLU A 582 22.50 -29.05 26.60
N PRO A 583 22.04 -30.30 26.77
CA PRO A 583 20.61 -30.57 26.94
C PRO A 583 20.09 -29.90 28.22
N PRO A 584 18.81 -29.50 28.26
CA PRO A 584 18.25 -28.79 29.41
C PRO A 584 18.28 -29.67 30.67
N GLU A 585 18.79 -29.11 31.76
CA GLU A 585 18.94 -29.79 33.05
C GLU A 585 17.57 -29.88 33.74
N LEU A 586 17.02 -31.09 33.88
CA LEU A 586 15.73 -31.33 34.55
C LEU A 586 15.94 -31.33 36.07
N ILE A 587 15.31 -30.40 36.76
CA ILE A 587 15.39 -30.25 38.22
C ILE A 587 14.02 -30.51 38.82
N THR A 588 13.93 -31.50 39.70
CA THR A 588 12.71 -31.83 40.45
C THR A 588 12.69 -31.15 41.81
N VAL A 589 11.61 -30.44 42.13
CA VAL A 589 11.42 -29.73 43.40
C VAL A 589 10.18 -30.29 44.10
N GLU A 590 10.33 -30.77 45.33
CA GLU A 590 9.19 -31.17 46.16
C GLU A 590 8.50 -29.92 46.73
N MET A 591 7.18 -29.81 46.58
CA MET A 591 6.37 -28.70 47.15
C MET A 591 4.95 -29.16 47.46
N GLU A 592 4.39 -28.79 48.61
CA GLU A 592 2.96 -28.98 48.89
C GLU A 592 2.09 -27.98 48.09
N TYR A 593 0.80 -28.30 47.87
CA TYR A 593 -0.11 -27.48 47.07
C TYR A 593 -0.20 -26.01 47.54
N ASP A 594 -0.28 -25.79 48.86
CA ASP A 594 -0.33 -24.46 49.46
C ASP A 594 0.96 -23.65 49.16
N GLU A 595 2.11 -24.33 49.07
CA GLU A 595 3.38 -23.68 48.70
C GLU A 595 3.41 -23.34 47.21
N GLN A 596 2.88 -24.21 46.34
CA GLN A 596 2.81 -23.98 44.89
C GLN A 596 1.99 -22.73 44.57
N ASP A 597 0.81 -22.59 45.18
CA ASP A 597 -0.03 -21.38 45.05
C ASP A 597 0.68 -20.14 45.58
N VAL A 598 1.32 -20.22 46.76
CA VAL A 598 2.04 -19.09 47.35
C VAL A 598 3.23 -18.63 46.49
N TYR A 599 4.00 -19.55 45.90
CA TYR A 599 5.09 -19.21 44.99
C TYR A 599 4.59 -18.64 43.66
N ALA A 600 3.49 -19.18 43.11
CA ALA A 600 2.84 -18.65 41.92
C ALA A 600 2.32 -17.21 42.12
N TRP A 601 1.67 -16.93 43.26
CA TRP A 601 1.19 -15.59 43.64
C TRP A 601 2.32 -14.58 43.84
N MET A 602 3.47 -15.01 44.39
CA MET A 602 4.64 -14.14 44.55
C MET A 602 5.49 -14.01 43.28
N GLY A 603 5.29 -14.86 42.26
CA GLY A 603 6.10 -14.89 41.05
C GLY A 603 7.54 -15.36 41.28
N ILE A 604 7.76 -16.21 42.29
CA ILE A 604 9.08 -16.72 42.68
C ILE A 604 9.31 -18.11 42.08
N SER A 605 10.53 -18.37 41.59
CA SER A 605 10.89 -19.68 41.04
C SER A 605 11.03 -20.74 42.15
N PRO A 606 10.48 -21.96 41.98
CA PRO A 606 10.70 -23.09 42.90
C PRO A 606 12.18 -23.43 43.16
N LEU A 607 13.10 -23.06 42.28
CA LEU A 607 14.55 -23.24 42.46
C LEU A 607 15.12 -22.59 43.74
N VAL A 608 14.36 -21.71 44.41
CA VAL A 608 14.74 -21.12 45.71
C VAL A 608 14.63 -22.15 46.87
N LEU A 609 13.83 -23.21 46.71
CA LEU A 609 13.72 -24.32 47.67
C LEU A 609 14.79 -25.40 47.45
N THR A 610 15.37 -25.48 46.25
CA THR A 610 16.38 -26.50 45.89
C THR A 610 17.76 -26.11 46.43
N THR A 611 18.49 -27.09 46.98
CA THR A 611 19.87 -26.90 47.50
C THR A 611 20.96 -27.29 46.49
N GLU A 612 20.59 -27.62 45.25
CA GLU A 612 21.50 -28.06 44.18
C GLU A 612 22.06 -26.87 43.36
N GLU A 613 23.35 -26.91 43.03
CA GLU A 613 24.01 -25.86 42.23
C GLU A 613 23.67 -25.98 40.73
N VAL A 614 22.63 -25.25 40.30
CA VAL A 614 22.18 -25.19 38.90
C VAL A 614 23.24 -24.56 37.99
N LYS A 615 23.71 -25.28 36.96
CA LYS A 615 24.80 -24.80 36.08
C LYS A 615 24.38 -23.63 35.19
N ASN A 616 23.13 -23.64 34.72
CA ASN A 616 22.57 -22.58 33.89
C ASN A 616 21.06 -22.38 34.16
N PRO A 617 20.66 -21.40 35.00
CA PRO A 617 19.26 -21.19 35.38
C PRO A 617 18.38 -20.62 34.25
N ARG A 618 18.91 -20.46 33.02
CA ARG A 618 18.13 -20.09 31.82
C ARG A 618 17.82 -21.26 30.89
N SER A 619 18.36 -22.45 31.16
CA SER A 619 18.12 -23.67 30.37
C SER A 619 17.73 -24.88 31.23
N ALA A 620 17.48 -24.69 32.53
CA ALA A 620 16.90 -25.73 33.37
C ALA A 620 15.39 -25.86 33.13
N ILE A 621 14.88 -27.09 33.13
CA ILE A 621 13.45 -27.38 33.16
C ILE A 621 13.09 -27.73 34.60
N ILE A 622 12.14 -27.01 35.18
CA ILE A 622 11.69 -27.24 36.56
C ILE A 622 10.45 -28.13 36.52
N SER A 623 10.52 -29.27 37.21
CA SER A 623 9.37 -30.13 37.48
C SER A 623 9.06 -30.04 38.97
N VAL A 624 7.81 -29.72 39.31
CA VAL A 624 7.34 -29.72 40.70
C VAL A 624 6.60 -31.02 40.96
N VAL A 625 6.92 -31.69 42.05
CA VAL A 625 6.32 -32.96 42.49
C VAL A 625 5.85 -32.87 43.93
N LEU A 626 4.96 -33.76 44.36
CA LEU A 626 4.55 -33.83 45.76
C LEU A 626 5.63 -34.52 46.61
N PRO A 627 5.80 -34.17 47.90
CA PRO A 627 6.80 -34.78 48.76
C PRO A 627 6.70 -36.32 48.82
N GLY A 628 7.77 -37.02 48.43
CA GLY A 628 7.82 -38.47 48.36
C GLY A 628 7.24 -39.11 47.08
N GLU A 629 6.83 -38.33 46.08
CA GLU A 629 6.47 -38.82 44.76
C GLU A 629 7.73 -39.07 43.91
N ALA A 630 7.75 -40.17 43.14
CA ALA A 630 8.94 -40.55 42.36
C ALA A 630 9.14 -39.62 41.15
N PRO A 631 10.36 -39.07 40.91
CA PRO A 631 10.59 -38.13 39.83
C PRO A 631 10.39 -38.77 38.46
N VAL A 632 9.47 -38.21 37.67
CA VAL A 632 9.17 -38.68 36.30
C VAL A 632 10.37 -38.43 35.40
N ARG A 633 11.04 -39.50 34.99
CA ARG A 633 12.10 -39.44 33.96
C ARG A 633 11.44 -39.34 32.58
N PRO A 634 11.85 -38.40 31.72
CA PRO A 634 11.53 -38.47 30.30
C PRO A 634 12.29 -39.64 29.67
N ASP A 635 11.60 -40.46 28.86
CA ASP A 635 12.25 -41.41 27.96
C ASP A 635 12.77 -40.64 26.72
N ASP A 636 14.06 -40.78 26.40
CA ASP A 636 14.78 -39.93 25.42
C ASP A 636 14.31 -40.07 23.94
N ASP A 637 13.40 -40.99 23.62
CA ASP A 637 13.03 -41.38 22.24
C ASP A 637 11.51 -41.20 21.91
N ALA A 638 10.84 -40.22 22.53
CA ALA A 638 9.44 -39.88 22.23
C ALA A 638 9.29 -38.51 21.52
N PRO A 639 8.71 -38.44 20.30
CA PRO A 639 8.46 -37.16 19.62
C PRO A 639 7.29 -36.40 20.26
N ILE A 640 7.49 -35.12 20.60
CA ILE A 640 6.46 -34.24 21.15
C ILE A 640 5.37 -33.98 20.09
N GLN A 641 4.31 -34.77 20.11
CA GLN A 641 3.10 -34.54 19.33
C GLN A 641 2.12 -33.67 20.12
N THR A 642 2.05 -32.38 19.80
CA THR A 642 1.05 -31.46 20.37
C THR A 642 -0.31 -31.66 19.69
N THR A 643 -0.99 -32.77 19.98
CA THR A 643 -2.34 -33.05 19.44
C THR A 643 -3.43 -32.32 20.22
N LEU A 644 -4.21 -31.51 19.50
CA LEU A 644 -5.48 -30.95 19.95
C LEU A 644 -6.50 -32.06 20.25
N LEU A 645 -7.42 -31.80 21.17
CA LEU A 645 -8.62 -32.61 21.41
C LEU A 645 -9.87 -31.72 21.35
N ASP A 646 -10.44 -31.61 20.16
CA ASP A 646 -11.87 -31.33 19.99
C ASP A 646 -12.62 -32.68 19.95
N ALA A 647 -13.81 -32.77 20.54
CA ALA A 647 -14.53 -34.02 20.71
C ALA A 647 -16.04 -33.88 20.42
N GLU A 648 -16.53 -34.62 19.42
CA GLU A 648 -17.93 -35.00 19.16
C GLU A 648 -17.94 -36.19 18.17
N PRO A 649 -19.05 -36.95 18.01
CA PRO A 649 -19.92 -37.50 19.05
C PRO A 649 -20.15 -39.03 18.84
N VAL A 650 -20.92 -39.68 19.71
CA VAL A 650 -21.35 -41.09 19.54
C VAL A 650 -22.87 -41.20 19.71
N ALA A 651 -23.51 -42.09 18.95
CA ALA A 651 -24.96 -42.33 18.92
C ALA A 651 -25.29 -43.83 19.09
N GLU A 652 -26.58 -44.20 18.96
CA GLU A 652 -27.19 -45.52 19.23
C GLU A 652 -27.41 -45.83 20.75
N ALA A 653 -28.54 -46.41 21.20
CA ALA A 653 -29.82 -46.77 20.56
C ALA A 653 -31.00 -46.75 21.58
N GLU A 654 -32.18 -47.24 21.18
CA GLU A 654 -33.49 -46.94 21.81
C GLU A 654 -33.97 -47.86 22.97
N SER A 655 -34.98 -47.34 23.69
CA SER A 655 -36.16 -48.04 24.25
C SER A 655 -36.12 -48.66 25.66
N VAL A 656 -37.07 -48.22 26.51
CA VAL A 656 -38.20 -48.96 27.12
C VAL A 656 -38.94 -47.98 28.08
N ALA A 657 -40.19 -48.26 28.48
CA ALA A 657 -41.14 -47.29 29.06
C ALA A 657 -41.50 -47.55 30.55
N GLU A 658 -42.55 -46.85 31.02
CA GLU A 658 -43.21 -46.94 32.35
C GLU A 658 -42.46 -46.25 33.53
N SER A 659 -43.11 -45.58 34.50
CA SER A 659 -44.54 -45.26 34.72
C SER A 659 -44.76 -43.94 35.50
N GLU A 660 -46.04 -43.57 35.64
CA GLU A 660 -46.64 -42.40 36.30
C GLU A 660 -46.14 -42.07 37.74
N LEU A 661 -46.30 -40.81 38.18
CA LEU A 661 -47.15 -40.42 39.34
C LEU A 661 -47.23 -38.90 39.62
N VAL A 662 -48.40 -38.30 39.31
CA VAL A 662 -49.21 -37.34 40.11
C VAL A 662 -48.67 -35.94 40.51
N GLU A 663 -49.63 -35.00 40.58
CA GLU A 663 -49.58 -33.57 40.93
C GLU A 663 -49.32 -33.29 42.43
N VAL A 664 -48.96 -32.04 42.81
CA VAL A 664 -49.87 -31.04 43.47
C VAL A 664 -49.33 -29.61 43.22
N SER A 665 -50.21 -28.60 43.26
CA SER A 665 -49.95 -27.16 43.39
C SER A 665 -49.51 -26.77 44.84
N GLU A 666 -49.46 -25.53 45.37
CA GLU A 666 -50.19 -24.26 45.15
C GLU A 666 -49.55 -23.12 46.01
N ILE A 667 -49.92 -21.83 45.78
CA ILE A 667 -49.82 -20.65 46.70
C ILE A 667 -48.40 -20.23 47.22
N ALA A 668 -47.88 -19.00 47.16
CA ALA A 668 -48.35 -17.58 47.12
C ALA A 668 -48.35 -16.81 48.48
N GLU A 669 -48.27 -15.47 48.41
CA GLU A 669 -48.28 -14.45 49.50
C GLU A 669 -47.07 -14.33 50.47
N SER A 670 -46.87 -13.24 51.24
CA SER A 670 -47.02 -11.77 51.04
C SER A 670 -46.41 -10.98 52.24
N ALA A 671 -46.50 -9.62 52.24
CA ALA A 671 -46.13 -8.64 53.31
C ALA A 671 -44.61 -8.51 53.68
N GLU A 672 -43.95 -7.36 53.87
CA GLU A 672 -44.26 -5.97 54.34
C GLU A 672 -44.04 -5.69 55.86
N THR A 673 -43.12 -4.77 56.22
CA THR A 673 -43.33 -3.50 57.01
C THR A 673 -42.12 -2.94 57.83
N ASN A 674 -41.74 -1.68 57.51
CA ASN A 674 -41.50 -0.47 58.37
C ASN A 674 -40.50 -0.36 59.57
N GLY A 675 -39.97 0.87 59.77
CA GLY A 675 -39.14 1.39 60.89
C GLY A 675 -37.77 1.94 60.39
N GLU A 676 -37.34 3.22 60.48
CA GLU A 676 -37.43 4.31 61.50
C GLU A 676 -36.77 3.94 62.85
N ALA A 677 -35.85 4.70 63.50
CA ALA A 677 -35.07 5.93 63.19
C ALA A 677 -33.83 5.98 64.18
N GLU A 678 -32.98 7.02 64.44
CA GLU A 678 -32.81 8.44 64.06
C GLU A 678 -31.36 8.96 64.41
N ASP A 679 -31.09 10.26 64.21
CA ASP A 679 -30.08 11.17 64.85
C ASP A 679 -28.56 11.17 64.44
N THR A 680 -27.79 12.10 65.04
CA THR A 680 -26.65 12.88 64.48
C THR A 680 -25.54 13.13 65.56
N PRO A 681 -24.58 14.12 65.55
CA PRO A 681 -24.14 15.12 64.54
C PRO A 681 -22.59 15.38 64.41
N THR A 682 -22.23 16.37 63.55
CA THR A 682 -20.91 17.07 63.39
C THR A 682 -19.83 16.34 62.56
N ASN A 683 -18.83 16.99 61.94
CA ASN A 683 -18.28 18.34 62.11
C ASN A 683 -17.63 18.97 60.82
N ARG A 684 -17.43 20.30 60.84
CA ARG A 684 -16.62 21.24 59.99
C ARG A 684 -15.62 20.65 58.93
N ARG A 685 -15.30 21.31 57.79
CA ARG A 685 -15.29 22.76 57.44
C ARG A 685 -15.14 23.01 55.92
N ARG A 686 -15.64 24.14 55.40
CA ARG A 686 -15.35 24.65 54.02
C ARG A 686 -13.97 25.35 53.92
N ARG A 687 -13.37 25.38 52.72
CA ARG A 687 -12.67 26.57 52.19
C ARG A 687 -12.64 26.62 50.66
N ARG A 688 -13.21 27.69 50.08
CA ARG A 688 -12.93 28.14 48.70
C ARG A 688 -11.65 29.00 48.69
N ARG A 689 -11.01 29.14 47.54
CA ARG A 689 -10.18 30.30 47.19
C ARG A 689 -10.54 30.76 45.78
N SER A 690 -10.42 32.06 45.54
CA SER A 690 -10.73 32.73 44.27
C SER A 690 -9.84 33.97 44.13
N SER A 691 -9.39 34.24 42.90
CA SER A 691 -8.97 35.56 42.36
C SER A 691 -8.10 36.50 43.20
N ALA A 692 -6.90 36.85 42.71
CA ALA A 692 -6.58 38.24 42.30
C ALA A 692 -5.11 38.41 41.79
N THR A 693 -4.98 39.00 40.59
CA THR A 693 -4.03 40.06 40.14
C THR A 693 -2.52 40.05 40.49
N ASN A 694 -1.73 40.41 39.47
CA ASN A 694 -0.36 40.96 39.49
C ASN A 694 0.79 39.99 39.86
N ASP A 695 1.98 40.06 39.24
CA ASP A 695 2.45 40.90 38.11
C ASP A 695 2.79 40.04 36.87
#